data_AF-A0A1V6CVK3-F1
#
_entry.id   AF-A0A1V6CVK3-F1
#
_cell.length_a   1.000
_cell.length_b   1.000
_cell.length_c   1.000
_cell.angle_alpha   90.00
_cell.angle_beta   90.00
_cell.angle_gamma   90.00
#
_symmetry.space_group_name_H-M   'P 1'
#
loop_
_entity.id
_entity.type
_entity.pdbx_description
1 polymer ?
#
loop_
_entity_poly.entity_id
_entity_poly.type
_entity_poly.pdbx_seq_one_letter_code
_entity_poly.pdbx_strand_id
1 'polypeptide(L)'
;MLGRRTYRSRRARRSGQMLVIALLAMTVLVAIIFYVYNLGDQVNKRMALQDAADAAVISGSGWMARSLNMIAMNNCAQARMLTMVPIQDAFPLATRMALEEVTDWEQALAAQLSRGVSNRHGEGPMLQQGLASLRQRMADQRDILRPFHYLLNQSGFSMEQYTTWAIRGGGGSTPHGAFWRAAFELEQFNRAVAESAGELAQANASRYAKANGVETSLMVPLVPRVPAVRGDFGDFEGILRGREFVDGTHVEVRARNPQQGRHDAGGAIPDAMFPHRLGPWARLFNWRHEVREATAWDYRPPSGPRVGVRGGSGAVSGGRRVGSSARTSGSGGGGGWYATAWEILGYTTYGPYRWAFDRMWDYCKDDYDGRILVNAGHLPDTFFYEYHHEISDIKLEYMFGSKNPQNIHYPVWITPYPQSRTLAERGDVRVHRTMFYLVEIASSVPPTAGNWLSPGTFRSNGERPVAIWFNGWTDPEKWKIERVHDYIWNDEYTYECTQDPEIGIYEQLDPTTGEPIWQKVYMSAWYVFGGIDVGGNVEISDPSNYDDYDRLPRPYLLDTTEGDYDPVIVDSDQGFRRDRFSFLAAARRDNRADVWPEQFSKAHPLDDMVAVAQSIVFNNKSFDLWTQDWQTQLAPTTRWEEWAGRLNMESSDLSMLQGVVSQEDFNFFARFLDSVPAELVRQHRQN
;
A
#
# COMPACT_ATOMS: atom_id res chain seq x y z
N MET A 1 -63.16 109.96 44.62
CA MET A 1 -61.74 109.56 44.61
C MET A 1 -61.52 108.50 45.68
N LEU A 2 -61.14 107.27 45.32
CA LEU A 2 -60.53 106.28 46.23
C LEU A 2 -59.96 105.14 45.35
N GLY A 3 -58.64 105.18 45.14
CA GLY A 3 -57.90 104.26 44.28
C GLY A 3 -57.39 103.03 45.02
N ARG A 4 -57.65 101.86 44.43
CA ARG A 4 -57.23 100.51 44.82
C ARG A 4 -55.72 100.29 44.66
N ARG A 5 -55.11 99.58 45.63
CA ARG A 5 -53.79 98.93 45.50
C ARG A 5 -53.94 97.55 44.85
N THR A 6 -53.12 97.25 43.84
CA THR A 6 -52.96 95.92 43.24
C THR A 6 -51.61 95.31 43.60
N TYR A 7 -51.65 94.00 43.87
CA TYR A 7 -50.55 93.10 44.24
C TYR A 7 -49.52 92.92 43.09
N ARG A 8 -48.23 92.86 43.44
CA ARG A 8 -47.15 92.34 42.57
C ARG A 8 -46.82 90.89 42.97
N SER A 9 -46.84 89.98 42.00
CA SER A 9 -46.50 88.56 42.16
C SER A 9 -44.98 88.32 42.06
N ARG A 10 -44.48 87.41 42.91
CA ARG A 10 -43.10 86.88 42.89
C ARG A 10 -43.01 85.70 41.91
N ARG A 11 -42.15 85.79 40.90
CA ARG A 11 -41.61 84.62 40.16
C ARG A 11 -40.27 84.98 39.53
N ALA A 12 -39.17 84.60 40.18
CA ALA A 12 -37.86 84.38 39.54
C ALA A 12 -36.82 83.95 40.58
N ARG A 13 -36.63 82.63 40.76
CA ARG A 13 -35.39 82.00 41.31
C ARG A 13 -35.41 80.50 40.98
N ARG A 14 -35.21 80.13 39.71
CA ARG A 14 -34.97 78.73 39.25
C ARG A 14 -34.09 78.58 37.98
N SER A 15 -33.46 79.63 37.45
CA SER A 15 -32.70 79.53 36.17
C SER A 15 -31.21 79.14 36.31
N GLY A 16 -30.56 79.39 37.45
CA GLY A 16 -29.15 79.04 37.67
C GLY A 16 -28.90 77.57 38.04
N GLN A 17 -29.85 76.92 38.70
CA GLN A 17 -29.73 75.50 39.09
C GLN A 17 -29.81 74.55 37.90
N MET A 18 -30.58 74.89 36.86
CA MET A 18 -30.68 74.07 35.66
C MET A 18 -29.37 74.00 34.86
N LEU A 19 -28.60 75.09 34.83
CA LEU A 19 -27.31 75.12 34.13
C LEU A 19 -26.25 74.26 34.83
N VAL A 20 -26.20 74.30 36.16
CA VAL A 20 -25.30 73.45 36.96
C VAL A 20 -25.66 71.98 36.82
N ILE A 21 -26.96 71.64 36.88
CA ILE A 21 -27.43 70.26 36.66
C ILE A 21 -27.12 69.79 35.23
N ALA A 22 -27.30 70.65 34.21
CA ALA A 22 -27.01 70.30 32.82
C ALA A 22 -25.51 70.08 32.57
N LEU A 23 -24.63 70.93 33.13
CA LEU A 23 -23.17 70.74 33.06
C LEU A 23 -22.74 69.45 33.76
N LEU A 24 -23.29 69.18 34.95
CA LEU A 24 -22.97 67.97 35.71
C LEU A 24 -23.47 66.72 34.97
N ALA A 25 -24.68 66.76 34.39
CA ALA A 25 -25.21 65.70 33.55
C ALA A 25 -24.37 65.47 32.28
N MET A 26 -23.90 66.53 31.62
CA MET A 26 -23.02 66.43 30.46
C MET A 26 -21.65 65.85 30.83
N THR A 27 -21.10 66.22 31.99
CA THR A 27 -19.82 65.68 32.48
C THR A 27 -19.95 64.19 32.80
N VAL A 28 -21.05 63.79 33.45
CA VAL A 28 -21.36 62.38 33.73
C VAL A 28 -21.56 61.61 32.43
N LEU A 29 -22.26 62.18 31.44
CA LEU A 29 -22.48 61.54 30.14
C LEU A 29 -21.15 61.32 29.38
N VAL A 30 -20.27 62.31 29.36
CA VAL A 30 -18.92 62.18 28.79
C VAL A 30 -18.10 61.12 29.54
N ALA A 31 -18.16 61.10 30.87
CA ALA A 31 -17.48 60.08 31.68
C ALA A 31 -18.00 58.66 31.38
N ILE A 32 -19.31 58.49 31.19
CA ILE A 32 -19.92 57.20 30.79
C ILE A 32 -19.46 56.80 29.39
N ILE A 33 -19.41 57.73 28.43
CA ILE A 33 -18.93 57.43 27.07
C ILE A 33 -17.49 56.94 27.09
N PHE A 34 -16.59 57.63 27.82
CA PHE A 34 -15.20 57.19 27.96
C PHE A 34 -15.07 55.87 28.70
N TYR A 35 -15.90 55.63 29.72
CA TYR A 35 -15.95 54.35 30.41
C TYR A 35 -16.37 53.22 29.46
N VAL A 36 -17.43 53.39 28.67
CA VAL A 36 -17.90 52.39 27.70
C VAL A 36 -16.88 52.15 26.60
N TYR A 37 -16.24 53.21 26.08
CA TYR A 37 -15.17 53.09 25.09
C TYR A 37 -13.99 52.30 25.62
N ASN A 38 -13.47 52.64 26.80
CA ASN A 38 -12.36 51.93 27.42
C ASN A 38 -12.73 50.48 27.75
N LEU A 39 -13.96 50.22 28.21
CA LEU A 39 -14.42 48.86 28.47
C LEU A 39 -14.46 48.05 27.16
N GLY A 40 -14.98 48.63 26.08
CA GLY A 40 -15.00 47.99 24.76
C GLY A 40 -13.59 47.73 24.22
N ASP A 41 -12.69 48.70 24.31
CA ASP A 41 -11.28 48.55 23.92
C ASP A 41 -10.57 47.47 24.73
N GLN A 42 -10.76 47.44 26.06
CA GLN A 42 -10.19 46.42 26.94
C GLN A 42 -10.72 45.02 26.64
N VAL A 43 -12.03 44.87 26.36
CA VAL A 43 -12.61 43.60 25.93
C VAL A 43 -12.02 43.17 24.58
N ASN A 44 -11.91 44.07 23.61
CA ASN A 44 -11.32 43.77 22.31
C ASN A 44 -9.83 43.39 22.42
N LYS A 45 -9.06 44.09 23.26
CA LYS A 45 -7.66 43.77 23.56
C LYS A 45 -7.53 42.37 24.17
N ARG A 46 -8.44 41.98 25.08
CA ARG A 46 -8.49 40.61 25.65
C ARG A 46 -8.81 39.54 24.61
N MET A 47 -9.82 39.78 23.77
CA MET A 47 -10.20 38.85 22.71
C MET A 47 -9.05 38.65 21.71
N ALA A 48 -8.48 39.75 21.21
CA ALA A 48 -7.34 39.68 20.28
C ALA A 48 -6.11 39.01 20.89
N LEU A 49 -5.88 39.20 22.20
CA LEU A 49 -4.78 38.55 22.91
C LEU A 49 -4.99 37.03 23.04
N GLN A 50 -6.20 36.58 23.32
CA GLN A 50 -6.53 35.15 23.33
C GLN A 50 -6.41 34.55 21.92
N ASP A 51 -6.97 35.22 20.91
CA ASP A 51 -6.86 34.81 19.50
C ASP A 51 -5.39 34.69 19.08
N ALA A 52 -4.52 35.61 19.55
CA ALA A 52 -3.10 35.56 19.29
C ALA A 52 -2.40 34.37 19.96
N ALA A 53 -2.76 34.02 21.21
CA ALA A 53 -2.22 32.85 21.89
C ALA A 53 -2.66 31.55 21.19
N ASP A 54 -3.94 31.44 20.82
CA ASP A 54 -4.49 30.31 20.08
C ASP A 54 -3.82 30.17 18.69
N ALA A 55 -3.66 31.28 17.98
CA ALA A 55 -2.97 31.31 16.69
C ALA A 55 -1.48 30.95 16.81
N ALA A 56 -0.80 31.39 17.87
CA ALA A 56 0.59 31.06 18.12
C ALA A 56 0.77 29.55 18.33
N VAL A 57 -0.02 28.96 19.23
CA VAL A 57 0.12 27.54 19.57
C VAL A 57 -0.29 26.64 18.40
N ILE A 58 -1.38 26.95 17.68
CA ILE A 58 -1.85 26.16 16.54
C ILE A 58 -0.89 26.27 15.35
N SER A 59 -0.32 27.44 15.09
CA SER A 59 0.63 27.58 13.98
C SER A 59 1.96 26.88 14.27
N GLY A 60 2.50 27.00 15.49
CA GLY A 60 3.72 26.32 15.90
C GLY A 60 3.57 24.80 15.94
N SER A 61 2.57 24.29 16.67
CA SER A 61 2.27 22.85 16.71
C SER A 61 1.84 22.30 15.35
N GLY A 62 1.14 23.09 14.54
CA GLY A 62 0.80 22.75 13.17
C GLY A 62 2.02 22.66 12.26
N TRP A 63 3.10 23.39 12.54
CA TRP A 63 4.37 23.20 11.84
C TRP A 63 4.98 21.84 12.18
N MET A 64 4.98 21.46 13.47
CA MET A 64 5.45 20.15 13.93
C MET A 64 4.68 19.00 13.26
N ALA A 65 3.34 19.09 13.24
CA ALA A 65 2.50 18.10 12.55
C ALA A 65 2.81 17.98 11.05
N ARG A 66 3.07 19.11 10.37
CA ARG A 66 3.48 19.10 8.95
C ARG A 66 4.85 18.47 8.74
N SER A 67 5.82 18.73 9.62
CA SER A 67 7.14 18.09 9.58
C SER A 67 7.03 16.57 9.72
N LEU A 68 6.23 16.08 10.66
CA LEU A 68 5.95 14.65 10.84
C LEU A 68 5.31 14.02 9.60
N ASN A 69 4.30 14.69 9.02
CA ASN A 69 3.67 14.25 7.77
C ASN A 69 4.63 14.20 6.59
N MET A 70 5.52 15.18 6.48
CA MET A 70 6.51 15.26 5.42
C MET A 70 7.53 14.12 5.53
N ILE A 71 8.01 13.83 6.74
CA ILE A 71 8.88 12.67 6.99
C ILE A 71 8.15 11.37 6.61
N ALA A 72 6.90 11.19 7.02
CA ALA A 72 6.11 10.01 6.70
C ALA A 72 5.89 9.83 5.19
N MET A 73 5.60 10.92 4.47
CA MET A 73 5.46 10.92 3.02
C MET A 73 6.77 10.49 2.34
N ASN A 74 7.90 11.06 2.77
CA ASN A 74 9.21 10.76 2.22
C ASN A 74 9.62 9.31 2.49
N ASN A 75 9.35 8.76 3.67
CA ASN A 75 9.59 7.35 3.97
C ASN A 75 8.79 6.42 3.04
N CYS A 76 7.51 6.69 2.83
CA CYS A 76 6.69 5.93 1.87
C CYS A 76 7.23 6.05 0.43
N ALA A 77 7.70 7.23 0.03
CA ALA A 77 8.29 7.45 -1.28
C ALA A 77 9.62 6.67 -1.43
N GLN A 78 10.48 6.68 -0.41
CA GLN A 78 11.71 5.87 -0.37
C GLN A 78 11.40 4.39 -0.56
N ALA A 79 10.45 3.83 0.20
CA ALA A 79 10.05 2.44 0.06
C ALA A 79 9.58 2.12 -1.38
N ARG A 80 8.77 2.98 -1.99
CA ARG A 80 8.33 2.79 -3.38
C ARG A 80 9.48 2.84 -4.38
N MET A 81 10.43 3.76 -4.21
CA MET A 81 11.62 3.85 -5.07
C MET A 81 12.50 2.62 -4.94
N LEU A 82 12.75 2.16 -3.71
CA LEU A 82 13.53 0.94 -3.45
C LEU A 82 12.83 -0.31 -3.99
N THR A 83 11.50 -0.37 -3.95
CA THR A 83 10.71 -1.43 -4.58
C THR A 83 10.95 -1.53 -6.08
N MET A 84 11.09 -0.37 -6.75
CA MET A 84 11.26 -0.33 -8.20
C MET A 84 12.61 -0.89 -8.63
N VAL A 85 13.62 -0.95 -7.75
CA VAL A 85 14.93 -1.51 -8.07
C VAL A 85 14.83 -2.98 -8.54
N PRO A 86 14.40 -3.95 -7.71
CA PRO A 86 14.35 -5.35 -8.11
C PRO A 86 13.34 -5.59 -9.23
N ILE A 87 12.22 -4.86 -9.25
CA ILE A 87 11.18 -4.98 -10.27
C ILE A 87 11.69 -4.51 -11.63
N GLN A 88 12.20 -3.28 -11.72
CA GLN A 88 12.62 -2.74 -13.01
C GLN A 88 13.86 -3.44 -13.55
N ASP A 89 14.78 -3.82 -12.67
CA ASP A 89 16.00 -4.50 -13.05
C ASP A 89 15.78 -5.94 -13.54
N ALA A 90 14.63 -6.54 -13.22
CA ALA A 90 14.22 -7.85 -13.74
C ALA A 90 13.72 -7.79 -15.20
N PHE A 91 13.14 -6.65 -15.64
CA PHE A 91 12.52 -6.55 -16.96
C PHE A 91 13.44 -6.91 -18.14
N PRO A 92 14.70 -6.45 -18.22
CA PRO A 92 15.55 -6.73 -19.38
C PRO A 92 15.72 -8.24 -19.64
N LEU A 93 16.01 -9.01 -18.59
CA LEU A 93 16.23 -10.45 -18.67
C LEU A 93 14.91 -11.22 -18.83
N ALA A 94 13.89 -10.90 -18.03
CA ALA A 94 12.58 -11.56 -18.11
C ALA A 94 11.93 -11.39 -19.49
N THR A 95 11.97 -10.17 -20.04
CA THR A 95 11.43 -9.89 -21.39
C THR A 95 12.19 -10.64 -22.46
N ARG A 96 13.53 -10.72 -22.36
CA ARG A 96 14.36 -11.45 -23.33
C ARG A 96 14.02 -12.95 -23.31
N MET A 97 14.04 -13.56 -22.13
CA MET A 97 13.73 -14.99 -21.97
C MET A 97 12.33 -15.32 -22.51
N ALA A 98 11.32 -14.52 -22.15
CA ALA A 98 9.95 -14.73 -22.60
C ALA A 98 9.79 -14.52 -24.12
N LEU A 99 10.46 -13.51 -24.70
CA LEU A 99 10.38 -13.22 -26.14
C LEU A 99 11.03 -14.31 -26.99
N GLU A 100 12.23 -14.76 -26.62
CA GLU A 100 12.93 -15.84 -27.33
C GLU A 100 12.11 -17.12 -27.29
N GLU A 101 11.63 -17.48 -26.10
CA GLU A 101 10.82 -18.66 -25.87
C GLU A 101 9.50 -18.67 -26.67
N VAL A 102 8.70 -17.60 -26.58
CA VAL A 102 7.43 -17.53 -27.33
C VAL A 102 7.65 -17.50 -28.85
N THR A 103 8.79 -16.96 -29.29
CA THR A 103 9.18 -16.95 -30.70
C THR A 103 9.48 -18.37 -31.19
N ASP A 104 10.25 -19.16 -30.43
CA ASP A 104 10.56 -20.55 -30.77
C ASP A 104 9.30 -21.43 -30.81
N TRP A 105 8.38 -21.22 -29.87
CA TRP A 105 7.11 -21.94 -29.81
C TRP A 105 6.16 -21.58 -30.95
N GLU A 106 6.06 -20.30 -31.30
CA GLU A 106 5.28 -19.84 -32.45
C GLU A 106 5.81 -20.45 -33.76
N GLN A 107 7.13 -20.50 -33.92
CA GLN A 107 7.78 -21.15 -35.05
C GLN A 107 7.56 -22.67 -35.07
N ALA A 108 7.61 -23.34 -33.90
CA ALA A 108 7.34 -24.77 -33.78
C ALA A 108 5.91 -25.11 -34.27
N LEU A 109 4.92 -24.32 -33.86
CA LEU A 109 3.53 -24.46 -34.29
C LEU A 109 3.35 -24.13 -35.77
N ALA A 110 4.01 -23.08 -36.29
CA ALA A 110 4.00 -22.75 -37.71
C ALA A 110 4.55 -23.90 -38.56
N ALA A 111 5.65 -24.51 -38.10
CA ALA A 111 6.26 -25.66 -38.75
C ALA A 111 5.38 -26.92 -38.65
N GLN A 112 4.63 -27.10 -37.57
CA GLN A 112 3.65 -28.20 -37.49
C GLN A 112 2.49 -27.98 -38.45
N LEU A 113 1.93 -26.78 -38.51
CA LEU A 113 0.82 -26.45 -39.41
C LEU A 113 1.22 -26.62 -40.89
N SER A 114 2.47 -26.34 -41.24
CA SER A 114 2.96 -26.56 -42.61
C SER A 114 3.19 -28.04 -42.95
N ARG A 115 3.57 -28.87 -41.96
CA ARG A 115 3.61 -30.34 -42.10
C ARG A 115 2.21 -30.94 -42.23
N GLY A 116 1.21 -30.31 -41.63
CA GLY A 116 -0.17 -30.79 -41.58
C GLY A 116 -0.49 -31.53 -40.28
N VAL A 117 -1.74 -31.99 -40.21
CA VAL A 117 -2.29 -32.72 -39.07
C VAL A 117 -2.99 -33.99 -39.56
N SER A 118 -3.12 -34.99 -38.68
CA SER A 118 -3.90 -36.18 -39.01
C SER A 118 -5.39 -35.83 -39.15
N ASN A 119 -6.09 -36.55 -40.03
CA ASN A 119 -7.54 -36.45 -40.20
C ASN A 119 -8.18 -37.85 -40.23
N ARG A 120 -7.94 -38.65 -39.18
CA ARG A 120 -8.31 -40.06 -39.12
C ARG A 120 -9.82 -40.29 -39.10
N HIS A 121 -10.55 -39.55 -38.27
CA HIS A 121 -12.00 -39.66 -38.14
C HIS A 121 -12.74 -38.34 -38.44
N GLY A 122 -12.07 -37.37 -39.07
CA GLY A 122 -12.66 -36.06 -39.36
C GLY A 122 -12.28 -34.96 -38.37
N GLU A 123 -11.39 -35.23 -37.40
CA GLU A 123 -10.97 -34.24 -36.38
C GLU A 123 -9.90 -33.26 -36.88
N GLY A 124 -9.30 -33.51 -38.04
CA GLY A 124 -8.19 -32.73 -38.58
C GLY A 124 -8.47 -31.23 -38.67
N PRO A 125 -9.62 -30.78 -39.18
CA PRO A 125 -9.97 -29.36 -39.21
C PRO A 125 -9.95 -28.70 -37.81
N MET A 126 -10.42 -29.39 -36.79
CA MET A 126 -10.45 -28.87 -35.41
C MET A 126 -9.04 -28.79 -34.83
N LEU A 127 -8.22 -29.83 -35.03
CA LEU A 127 -6.82 -29.83 -34.59
C LEU A 127 -6.03 -28.71 -35.29
N GLN A 128 -6.23 -28.53 -36.60
CA GLN A 128 -5.61 -27.46 -37.37
C GLN A 128 -6.04 -26.08 -36.89
N GLN A 129 -7.34 -25.87 -36.66
CA GLN A 129 -7.87 -24.60 -36.14
C GLN A 129 -7.32 -24.29 -34.75
N GLY A 130 -7.23 -25.29 -33.87
CA GLY A 130 -6.69 -25.11 -32.54
C GLY A 130 -5.22 -24.73 -32.51
N LEU A 131 -4.39 -25.46 -33.26
CA LEU A 131 -2.97 -25.14 -33.38
C LEU A 131 -2.76 -23.76 -34.02
N ALA A 132 -3.59 -23.38 -35.00
CA ALA A 132 -3.56 -22.04 -35.60
C ALA A 132 -3.97 -20.95 -34.61
N SER A 133 -4.99 -21.19 -33.78
CA SER A 133 -5.41 -20.30 -32.70
C SER A 133 -4.29 -20.09 -31.67
N LEU A 134 -3.67 -21.18 -31.19
CA LEU A 134 -2.55 -21.09 -30.25
C LEU A 134 -1.34 -20.35 -30.86
N ARG A 135 -0.99 -20.65 -32.10
CA ARG A 135 0.09 -19.94 -32.82
C ARG A 135 -0.20 -18.44 -32.90
N GLN A 136 -1.45 -18.06 -33.22
CA GLN A 136 -1.83 -16.66 -33.30
C GLN A 136 -1.71 -15.97 -31.95
N ARG A 137 -2.19 -16.58 -30.85
CA ARG A 137 -2.02 -16.02 -29.50
C ARG A 137 -0.56 -15.84 -29.11
N MET A 138 0.30 -16.79 -29.45
CA MET A 138 1.75 -16.68 -29.22
C MET A 138 2.37 -15.57 -30.06
N ALA A 139 1.95 -15.41 -31.33
CA ALA A 139 2.37 -14.32 -32.19
C ALA A 139 1.96 -12.95 -31.63
N ASP A 140 0.73 -12.82 -31.12
CA ASP A 140 0.23 -11.60 -30.50
C ASP A 140 1.06 -11.25 -29.25
N GLN A 141 1.35 -12.23 -28.39
CA GLN A 141 2.18 -12.07 -27.19
C GLN A 141 3.64 -11.71 -27.52
N ARG A 142 4.21 -12.36 -28.53
CA ARG A 142 5.52 -12.03 -29.08
C ARG A 142 5.56 -10.57 -29.55
N ASP A 143 4.51 -10.12 -30.24
CA ASP A 143 4.43 -8.76 -30.79
C ASP A 143 4.19 -7.71 -29.69
N ILE A 144 3.63 -8.07 -28.53
CA ILE A 144 3.62 -7.25 -27.31
C ILE A 144 5.04 -7.15 -26.71
N LEU A 145 5.75 -8.27 -26.58
CA LEU A 145 7.07 -8.31 -25.94
C LEU A 145 8.18 -7.71 -26.79
N ARG A 146 8.11 -7.80 -28.12
CA ARG A 146 9.15 -7.34 -29.06
C ARG A 146 9.53 -5.85 -28.89
N PRO A 147 8.61 -4.88 -28.93
CA PRO A 147 8.97 -3.47 -28.75
C PRO A 147 9.54 -3.19 -27.36
N PHE A 148 9.05 -3.90 -26.34
CA PHE A 148 9.55 -3.78 -24.98
C PHE A 148 10.98 -4.32 -24.84
N HIS A 149 11.26 -5.48 -25.46
CA HIS A 149 12.61 -6.03 -25.54
C HIS A 149 13.56 -5.07 -26.25
N TYR A 150 13.15 -4.52 -27.40
CA TYR A 150 13.97 -3.58 -28.16
C TYR A 150 14.35 -2.37 -27.31
N LEU A 151 13.37 -1.76 -26.63
CA LEU A 151 13.61 -0.63 -25.73
C LEU A 151 14.60 -0.99 -24.61
N LEU A 152 14.38 -2.12 -23.92
CA LEU A 152 15.15 -2.45 -22.73
C LEU A 152 16.54 -3.04 -23.01
N ASN A 153 16.72 -3.67 -24.17
CA ASN A 153 17.91 -4.48 -24.46
C ASN A 153 18.69 -4.01 -25.69
N GLN A 154 18.11 -3.21 -26.59
CA GLN A 154 18.72 -2.90 -27.90
C GLN A 154 18.79 -1.40 -28.24
N SER A 155 17.97 -0.54 -27.63
CA SER A 155 17.88 0.88 -27.99
C SER A 155 18.96 1.79 -27.37
N GLY A 156 19.93 1.21 -26.66
CA GLY A 156 20.93 1.96 -25.87
C GLY A 156 20.42 2.47 -24.51
N PHE A 157 19.16 2.20 -24.14
CA PHE A 157 18.68 2.41 -22.78
C PHE A 157 19.41 1.47 -21.82
N SER A 158 19.84 1.99 -20.66
CA SER A 158 20.56 1.21 -19.65
C SER A 158 19.75 1.19 -18.36
N MET A 159 19.16 0.03 -18.04
CA MET A 159 18.41 -0.17 -16.80
C MET A 159 19.28 0.06 -15.56
N GLU A 160 20.55 -0.33 -15.63
CA GLU A 160 21.54 -0.17 -14.55
C GLU A 160 21.68 1.29 -14.08
N GLN A 161 21.50 2.27 -14.97
CA GLN A 161 21.54 3.70 -14.61
C GLN A 161 20.43 4.13 -13.64
N TYR A 162 19.38 3.32 -13.53
CA TYR A 162 18.25 3.57 -12.64
C TYR A 162 18.29 2.68 -11.41
N THR A 163 18.68 1.41 -11.57
CA THR A 163 18.47 0.35 -10.58
C THR A 163 19.72 -0.06 -9.83
N THR A 164 20.93 0.18 -10.35
CA THR A 164 22.17 -0.37 -9.77
C THR A 164 22.82 0.59 -8.78
N TRP A 165 23.19 0.09 -7.60
CA TRP A 165 23.86 0.86 -6.55
C TRP A 165 25.21 1.44 -7.04
N ALA A 166 26.11 0.59 -7.53
CA ALA A 166 27.42 0.96 -8.04
C ALA A 166 27.64 0.44 -9.46
N ILE A 167 27.53 1.34 -10.45
CA ILE A 167 27.89 1.05 -11.84
C ILE A 167 29.41 1.02 -11.97
N ARG A 168 29.97 -0.09 -12.47
CA ARG A 168 31.42 -0.26 -12.66
C ARG A 168 31.96 0.79 -13.63
N GLY A 169 33.00 1.51 -13.21
CA GLY A 169 33.57 2.60 -14.02
C GLY A 169 32.67 3.84 -14.11
N GLY A 170 31.56 3.87 -13.38
CA GLY A 170 30.76 5.08 -13.19
C GLY A 170 31.57 6.14 -12.44
N GLY A 171 31.54 7.37 -12.93
CA GLY A 171 32.15 8.51 -12.24
C GLY A 171 31.28 9.00 -11.09
N GLY A 172 31.90 9.54 -10.05
CA GLY A 172 31.22 10.09 -8.87
C GLY A 172 31.22 9.15 -7.67
N SER A 173 30.57 9.58 -6.59
CA SER A 173 30.32 8.74 -5.41
C SER A 173 29.00 7.99 -5.55
N THR A 174 28.96 6.74 -5.08
CA THR A 174 27.73 5.96 -4.96
C THR A 174 26.72 6.64 -4.04
N PRO A 175 25.40 6.49 -4.26
CA PRO A 175 24.77 5.64 -5.30
C PRO A 175 24.80 6.23 -6.72
N HIS A 176 24.92 5.37 -7.73
CA HIS A 176 24.81 5.74 -9.15
C HIS A 176 23.36 5.63 -9.67
N GLY A 177 22.64 4.57 -9.33
CA GLY A 177 21.26 4.34 -9.76
C GLY A 177 20.30 5.45 -9.35
N ALA A 178 19.44 5.90 -10.26
CA ALA A 178 18.49 6.99 -10.01
C ALA A 178 17.52 6.70 -8.85
N PHE A 179 17.03 5.47 -8.68
CA PHE A 179 16.14 5.13 -7.56
C PHE A 179 16.86 5.17 -6.21
N TRP A 180 18.11 4.68 -6.17
CA TRP A 180 18.95 4.74 -4.97
C TRP A 180 19.29 6.17 -4.58
N ARG A 181 19.65 7.02 -5.56
CA ARG A 181 19.90 8.45 -5.35
C ARG A 181 18.65 9.15 -4.83
N ALA A 182 17.51 8.93 -5.47
CA ALA A 182 16.26 9.55 -5.04
C ALA A 182 15.88 9.14 -3.60
N ALA A 183 16.07 7.87 -3.24
CA ALA A 183 15.85 7.41 -1.86
C ALA A 183 16.81 8.08 -0.87
N PHE A 184 18.10 8.18 -1.21
CA PHE A 184 19.10 8.84 -0.37
C PHE A 184 18.83 10.35 -0.20
N GLU A 185 18.42 11.06 -1.25
CA GLU A 185 18.08 12.47 -1.16
C GLU A 185 16.84 12.72 -0.30
N LEU A 186 15.86 11.81 -0.33
CA LEU A 186 14.69 11.90 0.56
C LEU A 186 15.07 11.69 2.04
N GLU A 187 16.07 10.87 2.33
CA GLU A 187 16.64 10.78 3.68
C GLU A 187 17.31 12.11 4.08
N GLN A 188 18.13 12.71 3.22
CA GLN A 188 18.76 14.01 3.52
C GLN A 188 17.70 15.10 3.75
N PHE A 189 16.62 15.06 2.98
CA PHE A 189 15.49 15.97 3.17
C PHE A 189 14.79 15.72 4.51
N ASN A 190 14.56 14.46 4.90
CA ASN A 190 14.01 14.12 6.22
C ASN A 190 14.87 14.66 7.36
N ARG A 191 16.19 14.51 7.25
CA ARG A 191 17.14 15.05 8.23
C ARG A 191 17.00 16.57 8.37
N ALA A 192 17.02 17.29 7.25
CA ALA A 192 16.86 18.75 7.26
C ALA A 192 15.50 19.19 7.85
N VAL A 193 14.43 18.45 7.56
CA VAL A 193 13.09 18.69 8.14
C VAL A 193 13.11 18.47 9.65
N ALA A 194 13.70 17.38 10.13
CA ALA A 194 13.76 17.06 11.56
C ALA A 194 14.61 18.08 12.33
N GLU A 195 15.78 18.48 11.78
CA GLU A 195 16.70 19.44 12.40
C GLU A 195 16.13 20.86 12.47
N SER A 196 15.37 21.30 11.44
CA SER A 196 14.84 22.67 11.35
C SER A 196 13.45 22.86 11.96
N ALA A 197 12.71 21.77 12.26
CA ALA A 197 11.30 21.83 12.66
C ALA A 197 11.06 22.73 13.88
N GLY A 198 11.92 22.66 14.91
CA GLY A 198 11.73 23.39 16.16
C GLY A 198 11.84 24.90 16.01
N GLU A 199 12.92 25.38 15.39
CA GLU A 199 13.14 26.80 15.14
C GLU A 199 12.02 27.40 14.26
N LEU A 200 11.62 26.66 13.22
CA LEU A 200 10.55 27.10 12.31
C LEU A 200 9.16 27.05 12.96
N ALA A 201 8.93 26.13 13.91
CA ALA A 201 7.70 26.11 14.71
C ALA A 201 7.61 27.37 15.59
N GLN A 202 8.69 27.74 16.27
CA GLN A 202 8.75 28.97 17.07
C GLN A 202 8.58 30.23 16.21
N ALA A 203 9.25 30.28 15.06
CA ALA A 203 9.15 31.39 14.13
C ALA A 203 7.72 31.57 13.59
N ASN A 204 7.03 30.47 13.26
CA ASN A 204 5.63 30.52 12.88
C ASN A 204 4.74 30.99 14.03
N ALA A 205 4.93 30.45 15.25
CA ALA A 205 4.17 30.88 16.42
C ALA A 205 4.27 32.41 16.62
N SER A 206 5.50 32.95 16.60
CA SER A 206 5.74 34.40 16.71
C SER A 206 5.09 35.21 15.59
N ARG A 207 5.20 34.74 14.34
CA ARG A 207 4.63 35.42 13.18
C ARG A 207 3.11 35.51 13.25
N TYR A 208 2.43 34.41 13.57
CA TYR A 208 0.97 34.37 13.62
C TYR A 208 0.40 35.11 14.84
N ALA A 209 1.11 35.09 15.98
CA ALA A 209 0.73 35.92 17.11
C ALA A 209 0.78 37.41 16.75
N LYS A 210 1.91 37.88 16.21
CA LYS A 210 2.10 39.29 15.81
C LYS A 210 1.06 39.74 14.78
N ALA A 211 0.64 38.86 13.88
CA ALA A 211 -0.45 39.13 12.93
C ALA A 211 -1.80 39.41 13.61
N ASN A 212 -2.01 38.93 14.84
CA ASN A 212 -3.17 39.22 15.70
C ASN A 212 -2.96 40.44 16.62
N GLY A 213 -1.92 41.24 16.37
CA GLY A 213 -1.74 42.56 17.01
C GLY A 213 -1.18 42.50 18.44
N VAL A 214 -0.45 41.44 18.79
CA VAL A 214 0.34 41.36 20.03
C VAL A 214 1.80 41.73 19.75
N GLU A 215 2.49 42.21 20.78
CA GLU A 215 3.88 42.67 20.66
C GLU A 215 4.84 41.49 20.54
N THR A 216 4.62 40.48 21.37
CA THR A 216 5.47 39.30 21.45
C THR A 216 4.67 38.07 21.84
N SER A 217 5.21 36.91 21.47
CA SER A 217 4.69 35.62 21.87
C SER A 217 5.80 34.59 21.90
N LEU A 218 5.57 33.54 22.66
CA LEU A 218 6.51 32.45 22.85
C LEU A 218 5.73 31.14 22.92
N MET A 219 6.24 30.08 22.26
CA MET A 219 5.79 28.71 22.47
C MET A 219 6.79 27.96 23.37
N VAL A 220 6.25 27.04 24.17
CA VAL A 220 6.94 26.05 25.01
C VAL A 220 6.52 24.68 24.47
N PRO A 221 7.45 23.80 24.08
CA PRO A 221 8.91 23.95 24.17
C PRO A 221 9.42 25.08 23.27
N LEU A 222 10.53 25.72 23.66
CA LEU A 222 11.15 26.80 22.90
C LEU A 222 11.66 26.33 21.54
N VAL A 223 12.34 25.18 21.52
CA VAL A 223 12.82 24.53 20.30
C VAL A 223 12.29 23.09 20.31
N PRO A 224 11.02 22.87 19.93
CA PRO A 224 10.44 21.56 19.98
C PRO A 224 11.12 20.62 18.99
N ARG A 225 11.49 19.44 19.47
CA ARG A 225 12.16 18.42 18.64
C ARG A 225 11.14 17.45 18.10
N VAL A 226 11.23 17.15 16.80
CA VAL A 226 10.53 16.02 16.22
C VAL A 226 11.11 14.76 16.88
N PRO A 227 10.30 13.87 17.50
CA PRO A 227 10.78 12.63 18.11
C PRO A 227 11.10 11.58 17.02
N ALA A 228 12.00 11.93 16.10
CA ALA A 228 12.39 11.11 14.97
C ALA A 228 13.87 10.75 15.07
N VAL A 229 14.16 9.46 14.92
CA VAL A 229 15.52 8.91 14.86
C VAL A 229 15.77 8.33 13.50
N ARG A 230 17.04 8.39 13.07
CA ARG A 230 17.49 7.71 11.86
C ARG A 230 17.49 6.20 12.14
N GLY A 231 16.73 5.43 11.36
CA GLY A 231 16.70 3.97 11.42
C GLY A 231 17.84 3.33 10.62
N ASP A 232 17.60 2.09 10.20
CA ASP A 232 18.49 1.27 9.38
C ASP A 232 17.85 0.93 8.03
N PHE A 233 18.67 0.54 7.04
CA PHE A 233 18.15 0.14 5.73
C PHE A 233 17.19 -1.07 5.83
N GLY A 234 17.39 -1.95 6.82
CA GLY A 234 16.56 -3.12 7.08
C GLY A 234 15.12 -2.77 7.46
N ASP A 235 14.86 -1.56 7.96
CA ASP A 235 13.51 -1.11 8.32
C ASP A 235 12.59 -0.97 7.10
N PHE A 236 13.17 -0.89 5.89
CA PHE A 236 12.38 -0.97 4.65
C PHE A 236 11.88 -2.39 4.36
N GLU A 237 12.53 -3.46 4.83
CA GLU A 237 12.20 -4.82 4.39
C GLU A 237 10.74 -5.20 4.71
N GLY A 238 10.33 -5.00 5.97
CA GLY A 238 8.96 -5.30 6.41
C GLY A 238 7.92 -4.46 5.66
N ILE A 239 8.25 -3.21 5.38
CA ILE A 239 7.42 -2.25 4.65
C ILE A 239 7.28 -2.64 3.17
N LEU A 240 8.34 -3.13 2.54
CA LEU A 240 8.37 -3.55 1.13
C LEU A 240 7.64 -4.86 0.90
N ARG A 241 7.93 -5.87 1.74
CA ARG A 241 7.42 -7.25 1.58
C ARG A 241 6.00 -7.43 2.12
N GLY A 242 5.64 -6.72 3.20
CA GLY A 242 4.32 -6.63 3.85
C GLY A 242 3.52 -7.93 3.97
N ARG A 243 3.45 -8.53 5.17
CA ARG A 243 2.45 -9.55 5.52
C ARG A 243 2.07 -9.51 7.00
N GLU A 244 0.94 -8.85 7.29
CA GLU A 244 0.23 -8.86 8.57
C GLU A 244 -1.02 -9.78 8.45
N PHE A 245 -1.20 -10.82 9.28
CA PHE A 245 -2.36 -11.75 9.23
C PHE A 245 -3.23 -11.75 10.52
N VAL A 246 -4.57 -11.73 10.40
CA VAL A 246 -5.57 -11.83 11.52
C VAL A 246 -6.53 -13.01 11.29
N ASP A 247 -6.99 -13.68 12.35
CA ASP A 247 -8.29 -14.38 12.37
C ASP A 247 -9.21 -13.86 13.49
N GLY A 248 -10.51 -14.19 13.40
CA GLY A 248 -11.60 -13.63 14.20
C GLY A 248 -11.56 -13.91 15.70
N THR A 249 -10.58 -14.67 16.20
CA THR A 249 -10.45 -14.97 17.63
C THR A 249 -9.03 -14.84 18.18
N HIS A 250 -8.01 -14.77 17.31
CA HIS A 250 -6.61 -14.72 17.72
C HIS A 250 -5.78 -13.75 16.85
N VAL A 251 -4.96 -12.92 17.52
CA VAL A 251 -3.84 -12.20 16.89
C VAL A 251 -2.60 -13.07 17.11
N GLU A 252 -2.17 -13.83 16.09
CA GLU A 252 -0.91 -14.59 16.16
C GLU A 252 0.24 -13.72 15.65
N VAL A 253 1.08 -13.20 16.55
CA VAL A 253 2.42 -12.71 16.21
C VAL A 253 3.30 -13.94 16.02
N ARG A 254 3.42 -14.46 14.80
CA ARG A 254 4.37 -15.55 14.54
C ARG A 254 5.79 -15.02 14.63
N ALA A 255 6.55 -15.53 15.59
CA ALA A 255 7.99 -15.36 15.62
C ALA A 255 8.65 -16.45 14.75
N ARG A 256 9.64 -16.01 13.98
CA ARG A 256 10.60 -16.76 13.15
C ARG A 256 10.52 -18.28 13.30
N ASN A 257 9.97 -18.98 12.31
CA ASN A 257 10.28 -20.41 12.12
C ASN A 257 11.55 -20.54 11.25
N PRO A 258 12.71 -20.96 11.80
CA PRO A 258 13.99 -21.01 11.07
C PRO A 258 14.01 -22.00 9.90
N GLN A 259 13.00 -22.87 9.76
CA GLN A 259 13.01 -23.99 8.82
C GLN A 259 12.25 -23.73 7.50
N GLN A 260 11.54 -22.60 7.33
CA GLN A 260 10.69 -22.37 6.15
C GLN A 260 10.98 -21.11 5.31
N GLY A 261 12.01 -20.32 5.65
CA GLY A 261 12.50 -19.23 4.76
C GLY A 261 11.46 -18.15 4.40
N ARG A 262 10.30 -18.10 5.06
CA ARG A 262 9.32 -17.02 4.90
C ARG A 262 9.44 -16.07 6.09
N HIS A 263 9.52 -14.79 5.75
CA HIS A 263 9.76 -13.69 6.68
C HIS A 263 8.51 -13.40 7.51
N ASP A 264 8.71 -13.33 8.82
CA ASP A 264 7.75 -12.82 9.79
C ASP A 264 8.08 -11.34 10.07
N ALA A 265 7.15 -10.45 9.73
CA ALA A 265 7.07 -9.10 10.28
C ALA A 265 5.63 -8.60 10.10
N GLY A 266 4.84 -8.61 11.17
CA GLY A 266 3.52 -7.98 11.19
C GLY A 266 2.49 -8.68 12.06
N GLY A 267 2.24 -8.12 13.26
CA GLY A 267 0.97 -8.36 13.96
C GLY A 267 -0.13 -7.58 13.25
N ALA A 268 -1.27 -8.20 13.03
CA ALA A 268 -2.38 -7.57 12.35
C ALA A 268 -3.45 -7.12 13.35
N ILE A 269 -4.16 -6.06 12.97
CA ILE A 269 -5.01 -5.32 13.91
C ILE A 269 -6.47 -5.51 13.54
N PRO A 270 -7.32 -5.99 14.46
CA PRO A 270 -8.76 -5.99 14.27
C PRO A 270 -9.26 -4.56 14.09
N ASP A 271 -9.81 -4.24 12.92
CA ASP A 271 -10.28 -2.89 12.57
C ASP A 271 -11.34 -2.38 13.56
N ALA A 272 -12.17 -3.29 14.09
CA ALA A 272 -13.18 -2.96 15.10
C ALA A 272 -12.58 -2.58 16.47
N MET A 273 -11.37 -3.06 16.80
CA MET A 273 -10.79 -2.92 18.14
C MET A 273 -9.71 -1.84 18.19
N PHE A 274 -8.86 -1.74 17.16
CA PHE A 274 -7.81 -0.73 17.10
C PHE A 274 -7.66 -0.14 15.70
N PRO A 275 -8.70 0.52 15.15
CA PRO A 275 -8.63 1.05 13.80
C PRO A 275 -7.39 1.96 13.63
N HIS A 276 -7.01 2.72 14.67
CA HIS A 276 -5.86 3.66 14.74
C HIS A 276 -4.47 3.02 14.80
N ARG A 277 -4.36 1.70 14.68
CA ARG A 277 -3.06 1.05 14.58
C ARG A 277 -2.79 0.49 13.18
N LEU A 278 -3.78 0.54 12.29
CA LEU A 278 -3.63 0.04 10.92
C LEU A 278 -2.49 0.78 10.24
N GLY A 279 -1.52 0.02 9.73
CA GLY A 279 -0.34 0.57 9.07
C GLY A 279 -0.68 1.43 7.84
N PRO A 280 0.31 2.20 7.35
CA PRO A 280 0.16 3.14 6.24
C PRO A 280 -0.42 2.49 4.97
N TRP A 281 -0.06 1.24 4.70
CA TRP A 281 -0.52 0.49 3.51
C TRP A 281 -2.02 0.20 3.55
N ALA A 282 -2.58 -0.11 4.72
CA ALA A 282 -4.02 -0.23 4.89
C ALA A 282 -4.72 1.12 4.75
N ARG A 283 -4.28 2.14 5.48
CA ARG A 283 -5.06 3.38 5.64
C ARG A 283 -4.89 4.41 4.53
N LEU A 284 -3.68 4.59 4.00
CA LEU A 284 -3.40 5.63 3.00
C LEU A 284 -3.49 5.09 1.58
N PHE A 285 -3.00 3.87 1.37
CA PHE A 285 -2.88 3.32 0.02
C PHE A 285 -3.93 2.25 -0.30
N ASN A 286 -4.68 1.79 0.70
CA ASN A 286 -5.68 0.75 0.56
C ASN A 286 -5.11 -0.55 -0.07
N TRP A 287 -3.85 -0.87 0.23
CA TRP A 287 -3.16 -2.08 -0.20
C TRP A 287 -3.37 -3.18 0.84
N ARG A 288 -4.60 -3.71 0.82
CA ARG A 288 -5.06 -4.73 1.76
C ARG A 288 -6.02 -5.71 1.10
N HIS A 289 -6.04 -6.93 1.63
CA HIS A 289 -7.03 -7.96 1.32
C HIS A 289 -7.93 -8.19 2.51
N GLU A 290 -9.22 -8.36 2.27
CA GLU A 290 -10.19 -8.68 3.31
C GLU A 290 -9.99 -10.11 3.80
N VAL A 291 -9.88 -10.27 5.12
CA VAL A 291 -10.04 -11.55 5.79
C VAL A 291 -11.50 -11.68 6.16
N ARG A 292 -12.16 -12.71 5.62
CA ARG A 292 -13.59 -12.93 5.79
C ARG A 292 -13.86 -14.25 6.47
N GLU A 293 -14.80 -14.25 7.40
CA GLU A 293 -15.44 -15.46 7.93
C GLU A 293 -16.83 -15.58 7.35
N ALA A 294 -17.21 -16.81 7.02
CA ALA A 294 -18.53 -17.11 6.53
C ALA A 294 -19.52 -17.17 7.70
N THR A 295 -20.46 -16.22 7.74
CA THR A 295 -21.46 -16.10 8.82
C THR A 295 -22.80 -16.74 8.50
N ALA A 296 -23.10 -16.89 7.21
CA ALA A 296 -24.22 -17.69 6.75
C ALA A 296 -23.73 -18.64 5.68
N TRP A 297 -24.15 -19.87 5.81
CA TRP A 297 -23.87 -20.93 4.87
C TRP A 297 -25.19 -21.39 4.30
N ASP A 298 -25.34 -21.33 2.99
CA ASP A 298 -26.41 -22.06 2.33
C ASP A 298 -25.82 -23.32 1.73
N TYR A 299 -26.47 -24.43 2.07
CA TYR A 299 -26.23 -25.66 1.35
C TYR A 299 -26.78 -25.47 -0.06
N ARG A 300 -25.88 -25.31 -1.04
CA ARG A 300 -26.30 -25.45 -2.42
C ARG A 300 -26.39 -26.95 -2.69
N PRO A 301 -27.60 -27.49 -2.94
CA PRO A 301 -27.69 -28.85 -3.42
C PRO A 301 -26.83 -28.96 -4.68
N PRO A 302 -26.26 -30.14 -4.94
CA PRO A 302 -25.49 -30.35 -6.15
C PRO A 302 -26.29 -29.80 -7.34
N SER A 303 -25.68 -28.96 -8.17
CA SER A 303 -26.35 -28.41 -9.34
C SER A 303 -26.48 -29.53 -10.37
N GLY A 304 -27.51 -30.34 -10.19
CA GLY A 304 -27.78 -31.55 -10.96
C GLY A 304 -27.39 -32.85 -10.23
N PRO A 305 -27.86 -33.99 -10.76
CA PRO A 305 -27.50 -35.32 -10.26
C PRO A 305 -25.98 -35.49 -10.11
N ARG A 306 -25.55 -36.33 -9.14
CA ARG A 306 -24.14 -36.65 -8.98
C ARG A 306 -23.63 -37.24 -10.31
N VAL A 307 -22.76 -36.50 -10.99
CA VAL A 307 -22.02 -37.02 -12.13
C VAL A 307 -21.02 -38.02 -11.58
N GLY A 308 -21.43 -39.28 -11.49
CA GLY A 308 -20.50 -40.37 -11.28
C GLY A 308 -19.58 -40.40 -12.49
N VAL A 309 -18.28 -40.36 -12.28
CA VAL A 309 -17.27 -40.68 -13.30
C VAL A 309 -16.47 -41.86 -12.78
N ARG A 310 -16.27 -42.88 -13.61
CA ARG A 310 -15.42 -44.03 -13.27
C ARG A 310 -14.64 -44.51 -14.49
N GLY A 311 -13.50 -45.15 -14.23
CA GLY A 311 -12.54 -45.46 -15.29
C GLY A 311 -11.87 -44.20 -15.85
N GLY A 312 -11.19 -44.32 -16.98
CA GLY A 312 -10.58 -43.17 -17.67
C GLY A 312 -9.14 -42.87 -17.28
N SER A 313 -8.21 -43.74 -17.65
CA SER A 313 -6.77 -43.42 -17.65
C SER A 313 -6.21 -43.65 -19.04
N GLY A 314 -5.72 -42.59 -19.69
CA GLY A 314 -4.87 -42.70 -20.88
C GLY A 314 -3.56 -43.42 -20.57
N ALA A 315 -2.82 -43.78 -21.62
CA ALA A 315 -1.52 -44.44 -21.51
C ALA A 315 -0.38 -43.48 -21.15
N VAL A 316 -0.59 -42.16 -21.30
CA VAL A 316 0.40 -41.13 -20.93
C VAL A 316 0.28 -40.77 -19.45
N SER A 317 1.35 -41.03 -18.68
CA SER A 317 1.43 -40.68 -17.24
C SER A 317 2.35 -39.48 -17.00
N GLY A 318 1.89 -38.50 -16.22
CA GLY A 318 2.68 -37.32 -15.82
C GLY A 318 2.46 -36.09 -16.72
N GLY A 319 2.87 -34.91 -16.22
CA GLY A 319 2.56 -33.59 -16.78
C GLY A 319 1.58 -32.78 -15.90
N ARG A 320 1.68 -31.45 -15.84
CA ARG A 320 0.76 -30.56 -15.07
C ARG A 320 -0.49 -30.16 -15.88
N ARG A 321 -1.38 -29.28 -15.38
CA ARG A 321 -2.62 -29.46 -14.55
C ARG A 321 -3.82 -28.70 -15.17
N VAL A 322 -3.77 -28.29 -16.45
CA VAL A 322 -4.94 -27.73 -17.12
C VAL A 322 -4.96 -28.19 -18.58
N GLY A 323 -5.78 -29.22 -18.78
CA GLY A 323 -6.53 -29.63 -19.97
C GLY A 323 -7.73 -30.38 -19.38
N SER A 324 -8.93 -29.81 -19.48
CA SER A 324 -10.11 -30.22 -18.69
C SER A 324 -11.15 -30.97 -19.50
N SER A 325 -10.80 -31.52 -20.67
CA SER A 325 -11.80 -32.15 -21.53
C SER A 325 -12.33 -33.45 -20.91
N ALA A 326 -11.54 -34.09 -20.05
CA ALA A 326 -12.04 -35.10 -19.13
C ALA A 326 -12.70 -34.43 -17.90
N ARG A 327 -13.99 -34.72 -17.65
CA ARG A 327 -14.60 -34.47 -16.35
C ARG A 327 -13.88 -35.32 -15.31
N THR A 328 -13.08 -34.69 -14.44
CA THR A 328 -12.50 -35.39 -13.28
C THR A 328 -13.63 -35.79 -12.34
N SER A 329 -13.55 -36.98 -11.74
CA SER A 329 -14.45 -37.42 -10.67
C SER A 329 -14.58 -36.32 -9.61
N GLY A 330 -15.73 -35.63 -9.59
CA GLY A 330 -15.95 -34.42 -8.78
C GLY A 330 -16.53 -33.21 -9.53
N SER A 331 -16.66 -33.25 -10.86
CA SER A 331 -17.22 -32.14 -11.65
C SER A 331 -18.76 -32.01 -11.60
N GLY A 332 -19.46 -32.90 -10.90
CA GLY A 332 -20.78 -32.58 -10.38
C GLY A 332 -20.53 -31.77 -9.12
N GLY A 333 -20.67 -30.44 -9.19
CA GLY A 333 -20.40 -29.53 -8.08
C GLY A 333 -20.92 -30.16 -6.80
N GLY A 334 -20.00 -30.64 -5.96
CA GLY A 334 -20.35 -31.32 -4.73
C GLY A 334 -21.33 -30.42 -4.01
N GLY A 335 -22.52 -30.96 -3.70
CA GLY A 335 -23.45 -30.28 -2.82
C GLY A 335 -22.65 -29.83 -1.62
N GLY A 336 -22.58 -28.53 -1.45
CA GLY A 336 -21.56 -27.89 -0.64
C GLY A 336 -22.22 -26.80 0.16
N TRP A 337 -21.76 -26.63 1.38
CA TRP A 337 -22.02 -25.41 2.10
C TRP A 337 -21.22 -24.32 1.40
N TYR A 338 -21.92 -23.36 0.82
CA TYR A 338 -21.31 -22.15 0.28
C TYR A 338 -21.66 -21.02 1.22
N ALA A 339 -20.65 -20.23 1.57
CA ALA A 339 -20.88 -19.01 2.30
C ALA A 339 -21.75 -18.08 1.45
N THR A 340 -22.93 -17.72 1.96
CA THR A 340 -23.86 -16.77 1.32
C THR A 340 -23.88 -15.42 2.00
N ALA A 341 -23.38 -15.35 3.23
CA ALA A 341 -22.98 -14.11 3.85
C ALA A 341 -21.56 -14.25 4.40
N TRP A 342 -20.82 -13.14 4.30
CA TRP A 342 -19.47 -13.01 4.83
C TRP A 342 -19.47 -11.86 5.82
N GLU A 343 -18.80 -12.04 6.95
CA GLU A 343 -18.39 -10.96 7.83
C GLU A 343 -16.89 -10.73 7.65
N ILE A 344 -16.50 -9.46 7.62
CA ILE A 344 -15.08 -9.09 7.55
C ILE A 344 -14.53 -9.19 8.98
N LEU A 345 -13.61 -10.12 9.19
CA LEU A 345 -12.91 -10.27 10.47
C LEU A 345 -11.74 -9.30 10.62
N GLY A 346 -11.14 -8.90 9.50
CA GLY A 346 -9.96 -8.07 9.49
C GLY A 346 -9.38 -7.95 8.09
N TYR A 347 -8.11 -7.53 8.02
CA TYR A 347 -7.42 -7.30 6.76
C TYR A 347 -5.98 -7.78 6.82
N THR A 348 -5.47 -8.28 5.69
CA THR A 348 -4.05 -8.50 5.46
C THR A 348 -3.49 -7.35 4.63
N THR A 349 -2.55 -6.60 5.17
CA THR A 349 -1.85 -5.53 4.45
C THR A 349 -0.71 -6.11 3.61
N TYR A 350 -0.38 -5.44 2.51
CA TYR A 350 0.77 -5.80 1.69
C TYR A 350 1.52 -4.56 1.20
N GLY A 351 2.83 -4.72 1.04
CA GLY A 351 3.73 -3.63 0.66
C GLY A 351 3.73 -3.34 -0.85
N PRO A 352 4.44 -2.26 -1.26
CA PRO A 352 4.55 -1.85 -2.66
C PRO A 352 5.09 -2.93 -3.59
N TYR A 353 5.98 -3.81 -3.08
CA TYR A 353 6.53 -4.90 -3.88
C TYR A 353 5.44 -5.87 -4.29
N ARG A 354 4.68 -6.37 -3.31
CA ARG A 354 3.57 -7.30 -3.57
C ARG A 354 2.49 -6.66 -4.45
N TRP A 355 2.14 -5.40 -4.18
CA TRP A 355 1.17 -4.65 -4.98
C TRP A 355 1.55 -4.61 -6.46
N ALA A 356 2.82 -4.31 -6.76
CA ALA A 356 3.30 -4.25 -8.13
C ALA A 356 3.25 -5.62 -8.82
N PHE A 357 3.55 -6.71 -8.09
CA PHE A 357 3.39 -8.06 -8.63
C PHE A 357 1.95 -8.45 -8.88
N ASP A 358 1.01 -8.07 -8.01
CA ASP A 358 -0.41 -8.33 -8.26
C ASP A 358 -0.87 -7.60 -9.52
N ARG A 359 -0.44 -6.35 -9.74
CA ARG A 359 -0.71 -5.63 -11.01
C ARG A 359 -0.12 -6.30 -12.24
N MET A 360 1.11 -6.83 -12.13
CA MET A 360 1.73 -7.55 -13.23
C MET A 360 1.07 -8.92 -13.48
N TRP A 361 0.64 -9.61 -12.41
CA TRP A 361 -0.15 -10.84 -12.50
C TRP A 361 -1.45 -10.57 -13.25
N ASP A 362 -2.22 -9.56 -12.84
CA ASP A 362 -3.48 -9.17 -13.47
C ASP A 362 -3.30 -8.86 -14.97
N TYR A 363 -2.14 -8.28 -15.36
CA TYR A 363 -1.82 -8.01 -16.76
C TYR A 363 -1.44 -9.28 -17.54
N CYS A 364 -0.67 -10.18 -16.93
CA CYS A 364 -0.07 -11.33 -17.63
C CYS A 364 -0.97 -12.56 -17.64
N LYS A 365 -1.65 -12.83 -16.52
CA LYS A 365 -2.34 -14.09 -16.21
C LYS A 365 -3.84 -13.87 -16.05
N ASP A 366 -4.57 -14.97 -16.18
CA ASP A 366 -6.02 -15.05 -16.18
C ASP A 366 -6.59 -15.22 -14.76
N ASP A 367 -7.80 -14.70 -14.53
CA ASP A 367 -8.58 -15.00 -13.32
C ASP A 367 -9.45 -16.23 -13.60
N TYR A 368 -8.95 -17.40 -13.20
CA TYR A 368 -9.56 -18.69 -13.51
C TYR A 368 -10.74 -18.99 -12.56
N ASP A 369 -11.96 -18.62 -12.92
CA ASP A 369 -13.20 -19.02 -12.20
C ASP A 369 -13.69 -20.43 -12.59
N GLY A 370 -12.79 -21.34 -12.98
CA GLY A 370 -13.07 -22.77 -13.10
C GLY A 370 -14.11 -23.23 -14.13
N ARG A 371 -14.78 -22.33 -14.88
CA ARG A 371 -15.87 -22.70 -15.82
C ARG A 371 -15.87 -21.94 -17.14
N ILE A 372 -15.49 -20.66 -17.17
CA ILE A 372 -15.42 -19.84 -18.39
C ILE A 372 -14.26 -18.86 -18.22
N LEU A 373 -13.41 -18.73 -19.24
CA LEU A 373 -12.32 -17.75 -19.29
C LEU A 373 -12.92 -16.36 -19.54
N VAL A 374 -13.20 -15.58 -18.49
CA VAL A 374 -13.90 -14.30 -18.61
C VAL A 374 -12.96 -13.18 -19.10
N ASN A 375 -11.66 -13.22 -18.78
CA ASN A 375 -10.66 -12.26 -19.27
C ASN A 375 -9.26 -12.89 -19.33
N ALA A 376 -8.88 -13.44 -20.48
CA ALA A 376 -7.50 -13.87 -20.68
C ALA A 376 -6.59 -12.64 -20.56
N GLY A 377 -5.62 -12.68 -19.64
CA GLY A 377 -4.56 -11.67 -19.56
C GLY A 377 -3.83 -11.50 -20.90
N HIS A 378 -2.92 -10.54 -20.99
CA HIS A 378 -2.23 -10.19 -22.23
C HIS A 378 -1.03 -11.09 -22.56
N LEU A 379 -0.49 -11.85 -21.59
CA LEU A 379 0.68 -12.74 -21.77
C LEU A 379 0.48 -14.18 -21.21
N PRO A 380 -0.69 -14.83 -21.43
CA PRO A 380 -1.07 -16.05 -20.72
C PRO A 380 -0.30 -17.29 -21.18
N ASP A 381 0.17 -17.31 -22.43
CA ASP A 381 0.92 -18.41 -23.02
C ASP A 381 2.45 -18.20 -22.91
N THR A 382 2.91 -17.25 -22.07
CA THR A 382 4.34 -17.05 -21.76
C THR A 382 4.66 -17.24 -20.28
N PHE A 383 5.93 -17.46 -19.96
CA PHE A 383 6.46 -17.45 -18.59
C PHE A 383 6.98 -16.06 -18.15
N PHE A 384 6.57 -14.98 -18.82
CA PHE A 384 7.07 -13.63 -18.53
C PHE A 384 6.88 -13.23 -17.05
N TYR A 385 5.69 -13.44 -16.50
CA TYR A 385 5.41 -13.15 -15.09
C TYR A 385 6.30 -13.99 -14.17
N GLU A 386 6.42 -15.30 -14.45
CA GLU A 386 7.20 -16.24 -13.65
C GLU A 386 8.68 -15.86 -13.65
N TYR A 387 9.28 -15.60 -14.82
CA TYR A 387 10.66 -15.14 -14.92
C TYR A 387 10.86 -13.82 -14.20
N HIS A 388 9.97 -12.84 -14.42
CA HIS A 388 10.08 -11.54 -13.77
C HIS A 388 9.97 -11.65 -12.25
N HIS A 389 9.03 -12.44 -11.74
CA HIS A 389 8.84 -12.66 -10.31
C HIS A 389 10.04 -13.35 -9.68
N GLU A 390 10.54 -14.43 -10.27
CA GLU A 390 11.72 -15.15 -9.77
C GLU A 390 12.98 -14.29 -9.79
N ILE A 391 13.24 -13.57 -10.88
CA ILE A 391 14.39 -12.65 -10.99
C ILE A 391 14.27 -11.51 -9.97
N SER A 392 13.08 -10.94 -9.80
CA SER A 392 12.87 -9.86 -8.84
C SER A 392 13.02 -10.34 -7.40
N ASP A 393 12.55 -11.55 -7.08
CA ASP A 393 12.70 -12.13 -5.75
C ASP A 393 14.17 -12.37 -5.41
N ILE A 394 14.95 -12.90 -6.38
CA ILE A 394 16.41 -13.02 -6.25
C ILE A 394 17.04 -11.64 -6.00
N LYS A 395 16.62 -10.61 -6.73
CA LYS A 395 17.16 -9.24 -6.57
C LYS A 395 16.75 -8.60 -5.25
N LEU A 396 15.53 -8.85 -4.77
CA LEU A 396 15.08 -8.43 -3.46
C LEU A 396 15.82 -9.17 -2.35
N GLU A 397 16.18 -10.44 -2.57
CA GLU A 397 17.01 -11.22 -1.67
C GLU A 397 18.45 -10.68 -1.64
N TYR A 398 19.01 -10.23 -2.76
CA TYR A 398 20.26 -9.49 -2.72
C TYR A 398 20.16 -8.22 -1.86
N MET A 399 19.04 -7.49 -1.91
CA MET A 399 18.91 -6.25 -1.13
C MET A 399 18.92 -6.47 0.39
N PHE A 400 18.20 -7.48 0.88
CA PHE A 400 17.90 -7.66 2.31
C PHE A 400 18.43 -8.97 2.92
N GLY A 401 18.87 -9.93 2.11
CA GLY A 401 19.25 -11.26 2.54
C GLY A 401 20.60 -11.70 1.99
N SER A 402 20.65 -12.85 1.33
CA SER A 402 21.89 -13.44 0.84
C SER A 402 22.54 -12.65 -0.29
N LYS A 403 23.84 -12.32 -0.12
CA LYS A 403 24.72 -11.76 -1.16
C LYS A 403 25.43 -12.80 -2.03
N ASN A 404 25.20 -14.09 -1.79
CA ASN A 404 25.80 -15.14 -2.61
C ASN A 404 25.21 -15.12 -4.03
N PRO A 405 26.02 -15.28 -5.09
CA PRO A 405 25.53 -15.34 -6.46
C PRO A 405 24.41 -16.37 -6.64
N GLN A 406 23.30 -15.92 -7.21
CA GLN A 406 22.13 -16.72 -7.52
C GLN A 406 21.94 -16.81 -9.03
N ASN A 407 21.33 -17.90 -9.48
CA ASN A 407 21.12 -18.16 -10.90
C ASN A 407 19.66 -18.45 -11.20
N ILE A 408 19.23 -18.14 -12.41
CA ILE A 408 17.97 -18.60 -12.98
C ILE A 408 18.24 -19.53 -14.16
N HIS A 409 17.33 -20.46 -14.42
CA HIS A 409 17.36 -21.26 -15.64
C HIS A 409 16.96 -20.41 -16.86
N TYR A 410 17.89 -20.22 -17.81
CA TYR A 410 17.64 -19.57 -19.08
C TYR A 410 17.19 -20.60 -20.13
N PRO A 411 15.95 -20.53 -20.63
CA PRO A 411 15.44 -21.54 -21.55
C PRO A 411 16.10 -21.46 -22.93
N VAL A 412 16.39 -22.62 -23.52
CA VAL A 412 16.81 -22.72 -24.92
C VAL A 412 16.06 -23.88 -25.56
N TRP A 413 15.19 -23.57 -26.54
CA TRP A 413 14.27 -24.53 -27.09
C TRP A 413 14.79 -25.20 -28.37
N ILE A 414 14.80 -26.53 -28.38
CA ILE A 414 15.02 -27.34 -29.58
C ILE A 414 13.69 -28.01 -29.95
N THR A 415 13.08 -27.52 -31.02
CA THR A 415 11.71 -27.86 -31.43
C THR A 415 11.59 -29.04 -32.42
N PRO A 416 12.59 -29.37 -33.27
CA PRO A 416 12.49 -30.54 -34.14
C PRO A 416 12.68 -31.87 -33.40
N TYR A 417 11.63 -32.71 -33.35
CA TYR A 417 11.64 -33.98 -32.61
C TYR A 417 12.85 -34.92 -32.88
N PRO A 418 13.27 -35.20 -34.14
CA PRO A 418 14.42 -36.06 -34.40
C PRO A 418 15.73 -35.51 -33.81
N GLN A 419 15.90 -34.19 -33.83
CA GLN A 419 17.05 -33.52 -33.23
C GLN A 419 16.98 -33.60 -31.70
N SER A 420 15.82 -33.29 -31.11
CA SER A 420 15.59 -33.39 -29.67
C SER A 420 15.87 -34.80 -29.13
N ARG A 421 15.38 -35.83 -29.83
CA ARG A 421 15.63 -37.23 -29.51
C ARG A 421 17.11 -37.60 -29.60
N THR A 422 17.78 -37.21 -30.69
CA THR A 422 19.21 -37.48 -30.87
C THR A 422 20.04 -36.87 -29.74
N LEU A 423 19.74 -35.63 -29.35
CA LEU A 423 20.42 -34.93 -28.25
C LEU A 423 20.19 -35.64 -26.91
N ALA A 424 18.94 -36.02 -26.63
CA ALA A 424 18.60 -36.71 -25.39
C ALA A 424 19.20 -38.12 -25.29
N GLU A 425 19.26 -38.86 -26.40
CA GLU A 425 19.84 -40.22 -26.45
C GLU A 425 21.37 -40.21 -26.34
N ARG A 426 22.04 -39.18 -26.88
CA ARG A 426 23.50 -39.02 -26.72
C ARG A 426 23.89 -38.68 -25.28
N GLY A 427 23.03 -37.97 -24.56
CA GLY A 427 23.30 -37.54 -23.19
C GLY A 427 24.27 -36.36 -23.08
N ASP A 428 24.59 -35.71 -24.19
CA ASP A 428 25.52 -34.57 -24.24
C ASP A 428 24.94 -33.29 -23.63
N VAL A 429 23.61 -33.20 -23.53
CA VAL A 429 22.89 -32.05 -22.97
C VAL A 429 21.90 -32.49 -21.90
N ARG A 430 21.80 -31.70 -20.83
CA ARG A 430 20.76 -31.88 -19.83
C ARG A 430 19.45 -31.34 -20.38
N VAL A 431 18.48 -32.22 -20.61
CA VAL A 431 17.10 -31.79 -20.90
C VAL A 431 16.43 -31.41 -19.59
N HIS A 432 15.97 -30.16 -19.48
CA HIS A 432 15.29 -29.65 -18.30
C HIS A 432 13.80 -29.99 -18.33
N ARG A 433 13.15 -29.81 -19.48
CA ARG A 433 11.73 -30.09 -19.69
C ARG A 433 11.43 -30.44 -21.15
N THR A 434 10.36 -31.20 -21.35
CA THR A 434 9.79 -31.52 -22.67
C THR A 434 8.38 -30.94 -22.75
N MET A 435 8.06 -30.25 -23.85
CA MET A 435 6.76 -29.62 -24.09
C MET A 435 5.95 -30.40 -25.12
N PHE A 436 4.65 -30.54 -24.85
CA PHE A 436 3.66 -30.96 -25.84
C PHE A 436 2.49 -29.99 -25.85
N TYR A 437 1.91 -29.73 -27.01
CA TYR A 437 0.61 -29.11 -27.12
C TYR A 437 -0.46 -30.19 -27.09
N LEU A 438 -1.48 -29.98 -26.28
CA LEU A 438 -2.51 -30.96 -26.00
C LEU A 438 -3.86 -30.47 -26.54
N VAL A 439 -4.43 -31.23 -27.47
CA VAL A 439 -5.81 -31.07 -27.94
C VAL A 439 -6.60 -32.30 -27.54
N GLU A 440 -7.69 -32.13 -26.81
CA GLU A 440 -8.50 -33.21 -26.27
C GLU A 440 -9.94 -33.09 -26.76
N ILE A 441 -10.54 -34.24 -27.02
CA ILE A 441 -11.92 -34.38 -27.45
C ILE A 441 -12.58 -35.39 -26.51
N ALA A 442 -13.71 -35.00 -25.92
CA ALA A 442 -14.60 -35.92 -25.22
C ALA A 442 -15.90 -36.04 -26.01
N SER A 443 -16.36 -37.26 -26.28
CA SER A 443 -17.59 -37.49 -27.04
C SER A 443 -18.42 -38.65 -26.50
N SER A 444 -19.74 -38.54 -26.63
CA SER A 444 -20.71 -39.58 -26.27
C SER A 444 -20.83 -40.70 -27.31
N VAL A 445 -20.26 -40.52 -28.49
CA VAL A 445 -20.26 -41.50 -29.59
C VAL A 445 -18.83 -41.90 -29.93
N PRO A 446 -18.57 -43.13 -30.40
CA PRO A 446 -17.20 -43.54 -30.74
C PRO A 446 -16.69 -42.85 -32.02
N PRO A 447 -15.37 -42.70 -32.21
CA PRO A 447 -14.76 -42.17 -33.44
C PRO A 447 -15.14 -42.90 -34.72
N THR A 448 -15.58 -44.16 -34.62
CA THR A 448 -16.04 -44.97 -35.75
C THR A 448 -17.51 -44.74 -36.11
N ALA A 449 -18.27 -43.96 -35.34
CA ALA A 449 -19.66 -43.69 -35.62
C ALA A 449 -19.82 -42.61 -36.70
N GLY A 450 -20.79 -42.77 -37.61
CA GLY A 450 -21.06 -41.79 -38.68
C GLY A 450 -21.53 -40.41 -38.19
N ASN A 451 -21.85 -40.27 -36.90
CA ASN A 451 -22.20 -39.02 -36.24
C ASN A 451 -21.11 -38.52 -35.26
N TRP A 452 -19.88 -39.04 -35.33
CA TRP A 452 -18.73 -38.48 -34.60
C TRP A 452 -18.58 -36.99 -34.89
N LEU A 453 -18.31 -36.19 -33.83
CA LEU A 453 -18.25 -34.72 -33.86
C LEU A 453 -19.52 -34.00 -34.36
N SER A 454 -20.68 -34.66 -34.34
CA SER A 454 -21.94 -33.96 -34.60
C SER A 454 -22.29 -32.99 -33.45
N PRO A 455 -22.95 -31.86 -33.72
CA PRO A 455 -23.34 -30.91 -32.68
C PRO A 455 -24.06 -31.59 -31.51
N GLY A 456 -23.63 -31.27 -30.28
CA GLY A 456 -24.19 -31.84 -29.05
C GLY A 456 -23.70 -33.26 -28.71
N THR A 457 -22.74 -33.82 -29.44
CA THR A 457 -22.14 -35.14 -29.13
C THR A 457 -20.72 -35.06 -28.61
N PHE A 458 -20.09 -33.88 -28.62
CA PHE A 458 -18.70 -33.71 -28.21
C PHE A 458 -18.43 -32.35 -27.56
N ARG A 459 -17.36 -32.31 -26.75
CA ARG A 459 -16.68 -31.09 -26.31
C ARG A 459 -15.19 -31.21 -26.60
N SER A 460 -14.52 -30.09 -26.77
CA SER A 460 -13.10 -30.06 -27.10
C SER A 460 -12.44 -28.82 -26.52
N ASN A 461 -11.17 -28.92 -26.13
CA ASN A 461 -10.34 -27.73 -25.88
C ASN A 461 -9.74 -27.16 -27.19
N GLY A 462 -10.14 -27.69 -28.34
CA GLY A 462 -9.59 -27.35 -29.66
C GLY A 462 -9.67 -25.87 -30.00
N GLU A 463 -10.59 -25.08 -29.43
CA GLU A 463 -10.61 -23.63 -29.64
C GLU A 463 -9.47 -22.90 -28.92
N ARG A 464 -8.99 -23.47 -27.80
CA ARG A 464 -7.88 -22.97 -26.98
C ARG A 464 -7.02 -24.14 -26.46
N PRO A 465 -6.18 -24.73 -27.33
CA PRO A 465 -5.26 -25.78 -26.90
C PRO A 465 -4.28 -25.28 -25.84
N VAL A 466 -3.77 -26.22 -25.05
CA VAL A 466 -2.91 -25.95 -23.89
C VAL A 466 -1.53 -26.58 -24.09
N ALA A 467 -0.50 -25.98 -23.49
CA ALA A 467 0.82 -26.59 -23.40
C ALA A 467 0.95 -27.40 -22.10
N ILE A 468 1.44 -28.62 -22.22
CA ILE A 468 1.79 -29.49 -21.09
C ILE A 468 3.30 -29.71 -21.04
N TRP A 469 3.81 -29.91 -19.81
CA TRP A 469 5.23 -29.94 -19.52
C TRP A 469 5.60 -31.20 -18.75
N PHE A 470 6.61 -31.89 -19.23
CA PHE A 470 7.23 -33.02 -18.54
C PHE A 470 8.62 -32.61 -18.04
N ASN A 471 8.97 -33.08 -16.84
CA ASN A 471 10.32 -32.89 -16.31
C ASN A 471 11.31 -33.78 -17.08
N GLY A 472 12.41 -33.20 -17.52
CA GLY A 472 13.42 -33.91 -18.30
C GLY A 472 12.97 -34.29 -19.71
N TRP A 473 13.73 -35.20 -20.33
CA TRP A 473 13.38 -35.77 -21.63
C TRP A 473 12.22 -36.75 -21.50
N THR A 474 11.18 -36.56 -22.31
CA THR A 474 10.10 -37.53 -22.46
C THR A 474 9.95 -37.91 -23.93
N ASP A 475 10.17 -39.19 -24.21
CA ASP A 475 10.05 -39.73 -25.57
C ASP A 475 8.63 -40.27 -25.81
N PRO A 476 7.83 -39.64 -26.68
CA PRO A 476 6.46 -40.07 -26.95
C PRO A 476 6.38 -41.44 -27.62
N GLU A 477 7.44 -41.90 -28.29
CA GLU A 477 7.49 -43.23 -28.90
C GLU A 477 7.50 -44.36 -27.84
N LYS A 478 7.69 -44.03 -26.56
CA LYS A 478 7.62 -44.99 -25.44
C LYS A 478 6.24 -45.08 -24.80
N TRP A 479 5.30 -44.20 -25.14
CA TRP A 479 3.99 -44.10 -24.49
C TRP A 479 3.01 -45.21 -24.88
N LYS A 480 3.37 -46.12 -25.78
CA LYS A 480 2.49 -47.18 -26.29
C LYS A 480 1.18 -46.64 -26.90
N ILE A 481 1.23 -45.43 -27.45
CA ILE A 481 0.14 -44.80 -28.20
C ILE A 481 0.52 -44.63 -29.67
N GLU A 482 -0.46 -44.45 -30.54
CA GLU A 482 -0.23 -44.40 -31.99
C GLU A 482 0.37 -43.07 -32.40
N ARG A 483 1.45 -43.11 -33.19
CA ARG A 483 1.93 -41.95 -33.94
C ARG A 483 1.08 -41.77 -35.19
N VAL A 484 0.18 -40.82 -35.14
CA VAL A 484 -0.86 -40.57 -36.16
C VAL A 484 -0.43 -39.57 -37.22
N HIS A 485 0.62 -38.80 -36.96
CA HIS A 485 1.26 -37.91 -37.94
C HIS A 485 2.70 -37.61 -37.50
N ASP A 486 3.47 -36.91 -38.35
CA ASP A 486 4.73 -36.32 -37.93
C ASP A 486 4.53 -35.38 -36.75
N TYR A 487 5.19 -35.75 -35.64
CA TYR A 487 5.23 -35.07 -34.34
C TYR A 487 3.89 -35.08 -33.60
N ILE A 488 2.96 -35.95 -33.99
CA ILE A 488 1.64 -36.05 -33.36
C ILE A 488 1.38 -37.50 -32.95
N TRP A 489 1.05 -37.68 -31.68
CA TRP A 489 0.61 -38.94 -31.11
C TRP A 489 -0.80 -38.79 -30.57
N ASN A 490 -1.60 -39.86 -30.68
CA ASN A 490 -2.98 -39.85 -30.22
C ASN A 490 -3.22 -40.98 -29.23
N ASP A 491 -3.75 -40.61 -28.06
CA ASP A 491 -4.18 -41.53 -27.02
C ASP A 491 -5.72 -41.59 -27.03
N GLU A 492 -6.25 -42.75 -27.39
CA GLU A 492 -7.68 -43.03 -27.39
C GLU A 492 -8.02 -43.91 -26.19
N TYR A 493 -8.89 -43.41 -25.31
CA TYR A 493 -9.34 -44.16 -24.14
C TYR A 493 -10.80 -43.86 -23.84
N THR A 494 -11.39 -44.63 -22.93
CA THR A 494 -12.79 -44.43 -22.55
C THR A 494 -12.92 -44.29 -21.05
N TYR A 495 -13.88 -43.47 -20.64
CA TYR A 495 -14.38 -43.44 -19.26
C TYR A 495 -15.89 -43.58 -19.29
N GLU A 496 -16.51 -43.72 -18.12
CA GLU A 496 -17.96 -43.75 -18.01
C GLU A 496 -18.46 -42.61 -17.13
N CYS A 497 -19.57 -41.97 -17.52
CA CYS A 497 -20.26 -41.00 -16.70
C CYS A 497 -21.77 -41.29 -16.60
N THR A 498 -22.41 -40.82 -15.54
CA THR A 498 -23.87 -40.92 -15.37
C THR A 498 -24.62 -39.78 -16.08
N GLN A 499 -23.96 -38.62 -16.27
CA GLN A 499 -24.53 -37.45 -16.94
C GLN A 499 -23.43 -36.49 -17.45
N ASP A 500 -23.56 -36.02 -18.68
CA ASP A 500 -22.74 -34.97 -19.28
C ASP A 500 -23.51 -34.25 -20.40
N PRO A 501 -24.33 -33.24 -20.06
CA PRO A 501 -25.27 -32.62 -21.02
C PRO A 501 -24.58 -31.90 -22.18
N GLU A 502 -23.33 -31.44 -21.98
CA GLU A 502 -22.52 -30.78 -23.02
C GLU A 502 -22.25 -31.70 -24.22
N ILE A 503 -22.21 -33.02 -23.98
CA ILE A 503 -21.99 -34.05 -25.01
C ILE A 503 -23.23 -34.92 -25.22
N GLY A 504 -24.40 -34.47 -24.76
CA GLY A 504 -25.69 -35.13 -24.99
C GLY A 504 -25.95 -36.37 -24.11
N ILE A 505 -25.16 -36.57 -23.04
CA ILE A 505 -25.39 -37.63 -22.07
C ILE A 505 -26.30 -37.09 -20.97
N TYR A 506 -27.54 -37.60 -20.91
CA TYR A 506 -28.50 -37.28 -19.86
C TYR A 506 -28.60 -38.43 -18.87
N GLU A 507 -28.91 -38.13 -17.62
CA GLU A 507 -29.09 -39.17 -16.59
C GLU A 507 -30.23 -40.11 -17.00
N GLN A 508 -29.96 -41.40 -16.89
CA GLN A 508 -30.94 -42.47 -17.09
C GLN A 508 -30.91 -43.35 -15.83
N LEU A 509 -32.08 -43.73 -15.34
CA LEU A 509 -32.21 -44.61 -14.19
C LEU A 509 -32.60 -46.01 -14.67
N ASP A 510 -31.96 -47.02 -14.10
CA ASP A 510 -32.38 -48.41 -14.30
C ASP A 510 -33.79 -48.59 -13.70
N PRO A 511 -34.80 -48.99 -14.50
CA PRO A 511 -36.19 -49.10 -14.04
C PRO A 511 -36.39 -50.20 -12.98
N THR A 512 -35.41 -51.07 -12.78
CA THR A 512 -35.45 -52.20 -11.83
C THR A 512 -34.78 -51.88 -10.51
N THR A 513 -33.65 -51.17 -10.55
CA THR A 513 -32.82 -50.89 -9.36
C THR A 513 -32.92 -49.43 -8.87
N GLY A 514 -33.38 -48.51 -9.72
CA GLY A 514 -33.42 -47.07 -9.44
C GLY A 514 -32.05 -46.40 -9.47
N GLU A 515 -30.98 -47.13 -9.82
CA GLU A 515 -29.61 -46.64 -9.87
C GLU A 515 -29.29 -45.95 -11.21
N PRO A 516 -28.37 -44.96 -11.23
CA PRO A 516 -27.92 -44.33 -12.46
C PRO A 516 -27.21 -45.30 -13.42
N ILE A 517 -27.59 -45.22 -14.71
CA ILE A 517 -26.94 -45.97 -15.79
C ILE A 517 -25.65 -45.25 -16.19
N TRP A 518 -24.55 -46.00 -16.17
CA TRP A 518 -23.24 -45.55 -16.60
C TRP A 518 -23.15 -45.56 -18.12
N GLN A 519 -22.89 -44.41 -18.71
CA GLN A 519 -22.79 -44.21 -20.16
C GLN A 519 -21.33 -43.96 -20.53
N LYS A 520 -20.88 -44.57 -21.61
CA LYS A 520 -19.49 -44.51 -22.06
C LYS A 520 -19.20 -43.17 -22.74
N VAL A 521 -18.05 -42.59 -22.42
CA VAL A 521 -17.46 -41.43 -23.09
C VAL A 521 -16.16 -41.87 -23.75
N TYR A 522 -15.97 -41.43 -24.99
CA TYR A 522 -14.79 -41.67 -25.80
C TYR A 522 -13.90 -40.43 -25.73
N MET A 523 -12.66 -40.62 -25.30
CA MET A 523 -11.63 -39.60 -25.24
C MET A 523 -10.64 -39.80 -26.37
N SER A 524 -10.28 -38.70 -27.03
CA SER A 524 -9.17 -38.63 -27.98
C SER A 524 -8.27 -37.48 -27.58
N ALA A 525 -7.05 -37.79 -27.13
CA ALA A 525 -6.05 -36.83 -26.69
C ALA A 525 -4.87 -36.79 -27.67
N TRP A 526 -4.69 -35.64 -28.30
CA TRP A 526 -3.68 -35.38 -29.32
C TRP A 526 -2.50 -34.64 -28.70
N TYR A 527 -1.34 -35.30 -28.68
CA TYR A 527 -0.08 -34.78 -28.19
C TYR A 527 0.79 -34.36 -29.37
N VAL A 528 0.93 -33.05 -29.54
CA VAL A 528 1.77 -32.45 -30.58
C VAL A 528 3.09 -32.06 -29.94
N PHE A 529 4.21 -32.64 -30.39
CA PHE A 529 5.51 -32.33 -29.81
C PHE A 529 5.89 -30.86 -30.06
N GLY A 530 6.19 -30.15 -28.97
CA GLY A 530 6.51 -28.73 -28.99
C GLY A 530 8.02 -28.43 -28.92
N GLY A 531 8.78 -29.31 -28.26
CA GLY A 531 10.23 -29.17 -28.15
C GLY A 531 10.80 -29.66 -26.81
N ILE A 532 12.11 -29.52 -26.67
CA ILE A 532 12.84 -29.70 -25.41
C ILE A 532 13.56 -28.42 -25.02
N ASP A 533 13.62 -28.17 -23.72
CA ASP A 533 14.44 -27.12 -23.14
C ASP A 533 15.80 -27.71 -22.72
N VAL A 534 16.86 -27.24 -23.38
CA VAL A 534 18.26 -27.61 -23.13
C VAL A 534 19.06 -26.44 -22.58
N GLY A 535 18.35 -25.43 -22.07
CA GLY A 535 18.93 -24.24 -21.47
C GLY A 535 19.81 -24.53 -20.26
N GLY A 536 20.38 -23.47 -19.69
CA GLY A 536 21.29 -23.56 -18.57
C GLY A 536 21.11 -22.42 -17.58
N ASN A 537 21.79 -22.53 -16.45
CA ASN A 537 21.75 -21.49 -15.42
C ASN A 537 22.55 -20.26 -15.86
N VAL A 538 21.95 -19.09 -15.71
CA VAL A 538 22.62 -17.80 -15.87
C VAL A 538 22.59 -17.04 -14.55
N GLU A 539 23.71 -16.39 -14.23
CA GLU A 539 23.84 -15.60 -13.01
C GLU A 539 22.98 -14.35 -13.10
N ILE A 540 22.25 -14.07 -12.02
CA ILE A 540 21.46 -12.85 -11.88
C ILE A 540 22.33 -11.74 -11.32
N SER A 541 22.40 -10.62 -12.03
CA SER A 541 23.09 -9.41 -11.56
C SER A 541 22.54 -8.92 -10.22
N ASP A 542 23.43 -8.48 -9.34
CA ASP A 542 23.08 -7.82 -8.07
C ASP A 542 22.94 -6.31 -8.27
N PRO A 543 21.71 -5.74 -8.30
CA PRO A 543 21.50 -4.30 -8.40
C PRO A 543 21.85 -3.57 -7.08
N SER A 544 22.07 -4.30 -6.00
CA SER A 544 22.38 -3.84 -4.65
C SER A 544 23.81 -4.20 -4.25
N ASN A 545 24.75 -4.07 -5.18
CA ASN A 545 26.18 -4.37 -5.03
C ASN A 545 26.93 -3.35 -4.14
N TYR A 546 26.37 -3.01 -2.99
CA TYR A 546 26.99 -2.15 -1.99
C TYR A 546 28.05 -2.91 -1.19
N ASP A 547 29.15 -2.24 -0.87
CA ASP A 547 30.22 -2.77 -0.02
C ASP A 547 30.05 -2.40 1.46
N ASP A 548 29.22 -1.40 1.73
CA ASP A 548 29.08 -0.76 3.04
C ASP A 548 27.60 -0.46 3.31
N TYR A 549 27.02 -1.23 4.23
CA TYR A 549 25.60 -1.12 4.60
C TYR A 549 25.28 0.26 5.19
N ASP A 550 26.26 0.93 5.82
CA ASP A 550 26.05 2.24 6.43
C ASP A 550 25.83 3.36 5.40
N ARG A 551 26.16 3.13 4.13
CA ARG A 551 25.96 4.11 3.07
C ARG A 551 24.57 4.05 2.44
N LEU A 552 23.79 3.03 2.77
CA LEU A 552 22.45 2.84 2.24
C LEU A 552 21.48 3.87 2.79
N PRO A 553 20.42 4.20 2.02
CA PRO A 553 19.38 5.10 2.48
C PRO A 553 18.69 4.55 3.73
N ARG A 554 18.28 5.42 4.66
CA ARG A 554 17.64 5.01 5.92
C ARG A 554 16.35 5.80 6.15
N PRO A 555 15.27 5.14 6.59
CA PRO A 555 14.06 5.86 6.96
C PRO A 555 14.28 6.61 8.28
N TYR A 556 13.47 7.64 8.51
CA TYR A 556 13.36 8.26 9.83
C TYR A 556 12.20 7.63 10.58
N LEU A 557 12.44 7.01 11.72
CA LEU A 557 11.43 6.33 12.53
C LEU A 557 11.07 7.16 13.75
N LEU A 558 9.88 6.92 14.31
CA LEU A 558 9.49 7.52 15.58
C LEU A 558 10.37 6.92 16.70
N ASP A 559 10.91 7.75 17.57
CA ASP A 559 11.84 7.33 18.63
C ASP A 559 11.14 6.62 19.80
N THR A 560 10.77 5.37 19.61
CA THR A 560 10.10 4.58 20.65
C THR A 560 11.01 4.12 21.79
N THR A 561 12.30 4.47 21.77
CA THR A 561 13.22 4.11 22.86
C THR A 561 12.92 4.88 24.14
N GLU A 562 12.35 6.07 24.00
CA GLU A 562 11.94 6.88 25.14
C GLU A 562 10.62 6.36 25.73
N GLY A 563 9.65 5.95 24.92
CA GLY A 563 8.44 5.30 25.40
C GLY A 563 7.40 4.98 24.32
N ASP A 564 6.33 4.30 24.72
CA ASP A 564 5.19 4.02 23.85
C ASP A 564 4.35 5.29 23.67
N TYR A 565 4.37 5.86 22.46
CA TYR A 565 3.55 7.00 22.09
C TYR A 565 2.16 6.60 21.62
N ASP A 566 1.78 5.32 21.65
CA ASP A 566 0.44 4.81 21.38
C ASP A 566 -0.15 3.90 22.48
N PRO A 567 -0.24 4.35 23.74
CA PRO A 567 -0.83 3.54 24.79
C PRO A 567 -2.30 3.20 24.51
N VAL A 568 -2.70 1.97 24.85
CA VAL A 568 -4.10 1.50 24.86
C VAL A 568 -4.98 2.37 25.77
N ILE A 569 -4.39 3.11 26.72
CA ILE A 569 -5.06 4.02 27.65
C ILE A 569 -4.98 5.47 27.12
N VAL A 570 -6.15 6.10 27.01
CA VAL A 570 -6.47 7.25 26.15
C VAL A 570 -6.01 8.62 26.70
N ASP A 571 -5.36 8.70 27.86
CA ASP A 571 -5.00 10.01 28.41
C ASP A 571 -3.80 10.61 27.65
N SER A 572 -4.10 11.51 26.71
CA SER A 572 -3.15 12.08 25.76
C SER A 572 -2.18 13.09 26.39
N ASP A 573 -2.47 13.56 27.60
CA ASP A 573 -1.71 14.62 28.28
C ASP A 573 -0.87 14.09 29.46
N GLN A 574 -0.23 12.94 29.28
CA GLN A 574 0.69 12.36 30.26
C GLN A 574 1.94 11.77 29.58
N GLY A 575 3.03 11.69 30.35
CA GLY A 575 4.29 11.03 29.95
C GLY A 575 4.86 11.56 28.64
N PHE A 576 5.46 10.67 27.85
CA PHE A 576 6.15 11.00 26.61
C PHE A 576 5.25 11.66 25.54
N ARG A 577 3.94 11.37 25.55
CA ARG A 577 2.98 12.06 24.66
C ARG A 577 2.93 13.55 24.96
N ARG A 578 2.83 13.92 26.23
CA ARG A 578 2.85 15.33 26.65
C ARG A 578 4.18 15.99 26.35
N ASP A 579 5.28 15.29 26.62
CA ASP A 579 6.62 15.86 26.45
C ASP A 579 6.95 16.18 24.97
N ARG A 580 6.49 15.34 24.04
CA ARG A 580 6.85 15.45 22.61
C ARG A 580 5.75 16.04 21.73
N PHE A 581 4.49 15.98 22.17
CA PHE A 581 3.34 16.35 21.34
C PHE A 581 2.38 17.37 21.96
N SER A 582 2.60 17.84 23.19
CA SER A 582 1.87 18.98 23.73
C SER A 582 2.69 20.26 23.64
N PHE A 583 2.01 21.39 23.43
CA PHE A 583 2.62 22.70 23.28
C PHE A 583 1.81 23.75 24.04
N LEU A 584 2.48 24.73 24.64
CA LEU A 584 1.86 25.90 25.26
C LEU A 584 2.37 27.15 24.56
N ALA A 585 1.50 28.04 24.10
CA ALA A 585 1.91 29.39 23.72
C ALA A 585 1.43 30.43 24.72
N ALA A 586 2.23 31.48 24.89
CA ALA A 586 1.91 32.68 25.64
C ALA A 586 2.05 33.90 24.73
N ALA A 587 1.09 34.81 24.77
CA ALA A 587 1.10 36.07 24.03
C ALA A 587 1.00 37.24 25.00
N ARG A 588 1.70 38.35 24.71
CA ARG A 588 1.79 39.55 25.55
C ARG A 588 1.37 40.79 24.77
N ARG A 589 0.62 41.67 25.43
CA ARG A 589 0.23 42.98 24.90
C ARG A 589 0.17 44.02 26.01
N ASP A 590 0.54 45.26 25.71
CA ASP A 590 0.36 46.39 26.63
C ASP A 590 -1.10 46.53 27.09
N ASN A 591 -1.29 46.70 28.41
CA ASN A 591 -2.59 46.86 29.07
C ASN A 591 -3.08 48.33 29.11
N ARG A 592 -2.32 49.28 28.55
CA ARG A 592 -2.66 50.70 28.61
C ARG A 592 -4.00 51.00 27.94
N ALA A 593 -4.93 51.59 28.70
CA ALA A 593 -6.17 52.14 28.18
C ALA A 593 -5.93 53.51 27.55
N ASP A 594 -6.49 53.73 26.36
CA ASP A 594 -6.20 54.89 25.52
C ASP A 594 -6.60 56.24 26.18
N VAL A 595 -7.61 56.23 27.05
CA VAL A 595 -8.22 57.45 27.63
C VAL A 595 -8.04 57.53 29.16
N TRP A 596 -7.30 56.60 29.79
CA TRP A 596 -7.06 56.69 31.24
C TRP A 596 -5.91 57.63 31.59
N PRO A 597 -6.05 58.44 32.66
CA PRO A 597 -4.93 59.18 33.23
C PRO A 597 -3.82 58.23 33.69
N GLU A 598 -2.55 58.64 33.54
CA GLU A 598 -1.37 57.85 33.97
C GLU A 598 -1.38 57.44 35.45
N GLN A 599 -2.23 58.05 36.26
CA GLN A 599 -2.43 57.74 37.67
C GLN A 599 -3.09 56.36 37.90
N PHE A 600 -3.78 55.80 36.90
CA PHE A 600 -4.46 54.51 36.96
C PHE A 600 -3.73 53.38 36.22
N SER A 601 -2.58 53.64 35.60
CA SER A 601 -1.82 52.59 34.86
C SER A 601 -1.11 51.59 35.76
N LYS A 602 -0.84 51.93 37.03
CA LYS A 602 0.01 51.15 37.95
C LYS A 602 -0.72 50.10 38.81
N ALA A 603 -1.97 49.76 38.47
CA ALA A 603 -2.79 48.88 39.32
C ALA A 603 -2.58 47.38 39.06
N HIS A 604 -1.91 46.99 37.97
CA HIS A 604 -1.68 45.59 37.61
C HIS A 604 -0.22 45.18 37.87
N PRO A 605 0.05 44.05 38.57
CA PRO A 605 1.40 43.68 39.00
C PRO A 605 2.41 43.33 37.88
N LEU A 606 1.98 43.29 36.62
CA LEU A 606 2.81 42.93 35.45
C LEU A 606 2.84 44.01 34.35
N ASP A 607 2.18 45.15 34.53
CA ASP A 607 1.97 46.24 33.55
C ASP A 607 1.32 45.83 32.20
N ASP A 608 1.37 44.55 31.80
CA ASP A 608 0.87 43.99 30.55
C ASP A 608 -0.21 42.93 30.74
N MET A 609 -0.95 42.67 29.66
CA MET A 609 -1.89 41.57 29.55
C MET A 609 -1.20 40.36 28.93
N VAL A 610 -1.48 39.17 29.48
CA VAL A 610 -0.98 37.90 28.96
C VAL A 610 -2.14 36.93 28.75
N ALA A 611 -2.13 36.22 27.62
CA ALA A 611 -3.00 35.06 27.40
C ALA A 611 -2.14 33.84 27.06
N VAL A 612 -2.71 32.67 27.33
CA VAL A 612 -2.07 31.38 27.10
C VAL A 612 -3.03 30.42 26.41
N ALA A 613 -2.47 29.54 25.59
CA ALA A 613 -3.22 28.51 24.88
C ALA A 613 -2.38 27.24 24.80
N GLN A 614 -3.01 26.08 24.99
CA GLN A 614 -2.37 24.78 24.83
C GLN A 614 -2.88 24.10 23.56
N SER A 615 -2.01 23.38 22.87
CA SER A 615 -2.40 22.47 21.79
C SER A 615 -1.74 21.11 21.97
N ILE A 616 -2.30 20.12 21.28
CA ILE A 616 -1.72 18.80 21.15
C ILE A 616 -1.60 18.41 19.68
N VAL A 617 -0.51 17.71 19.35
CA VAL A 617 -0.27 17.07 18.07
C VAL A 617 -0.58 15.60 18.20
N PHE A 618 -1.31 15.04 17.24
CA PHE A 618 -1.76 13.66 17.31
C PHE A 618 -1.95 13.10 15.91
N ASN A 619 -2.00 11.77 15.81
CA ASN A 619 -2.36 11.08 14.58
C ASN A 619 -3.45 10.05 14.91
N ASN A 620 -4.62 10.20 14.31
CA ASN A 620 -5.76 9.30 14.52
C ASN A 620 -5.59 7.95 13.80
N LYS A 621 -4.56 7.83 12.96
CA LYS A 621 -4.33 6.68 12.10
C LYS A 621 -3.27 5.72 12.61
N SER A 622 -2.16 6.27 13.10
CA SER A 622 -1.04 5.54 13.71
C SER A 622 -0.02 6.54 14.25
N PHE A 623 0.58 6.23 15.39
CA PHE A 623 1.74 6.96 15.92
C PHE A 623 3.04 6.36 15.36
N ASP A 624 3.26 6.62 14.07
CA ASP A 624 4.49 6.24 13.36
C ASP A 624 4.92 7.33 12.36
N LEU A 625 6.07 7.12 11.73
CA LEU A 625 6.58 7.97 10.64
C LEU A 625 6.46 7.29 9.28
N TRP A 626 5.43 6.48 9.08
CA TRP A 626 5.04 5.96 7.77
C TRP A 626 3.64 6.44 7.37
N THR A 627 2.83 6.82 8.35
CA THR A 627 1.45 7.23 8.20
C THR A 627 1.35 8.76 8.29
N GLN A 628 1.05 9.38 7.16
CA GLN A 628 0.54 10.75 7.10
C GLN A 628 -0.82 10.84 7.80
N ASP A 629 -1.15 12.01 8.32
CA ASP A 629 -2.35 12.42 9.09
C ASP A 629 -2.03 12.87 10.53
N TRP A 630 -0.82 13.36 10.76
CA TRP A 630 -0.49 14.16 11.93
C TRP A 630 -1.25 15.49 11.87
N GLN A 631 -2.00 15.78 12.93
CA GLN A 631 -2.90 16.92 13.07
C GLN A 631 -2.59 17.68 14.36
N THR A 632 -3.14 18.89 14.49
CA THR A 632 -3.08 19.69 15.71
C THR A 632 -4.49 20.13 16.12
N GLN A 633 -4.73 20.22 17.43
CA GLN A 633 -5.96 20.78 17.99
C GLN A 633 -5.67 21.55 19.28
N LEU A 634 -6.49 22.56 19.56
CA LEU A 634 -6.47 23.24 20.85
C LEU A 634 -6.91 22.26 21.95
N ALA A 635 -6.27 22.36 23.10
CA ALA A 635 -6.57 21.57 24.27
C ALA A 635 -6.69 22.49 25.50
N PRO A 636 -7.48 22.09 26.51
CA PRO A 636 -7.48 22.82 27.78
C PRO A 636 -6.09 22.89 28.37
N THR A 637 -5.70 24.05 28.90
CA THR A 637 -4.42 24.21 29.59
C THR A 637 -4.40 23.38 30.86
N THR A 638 -3.44 22.47 30.94
CA THR A 638 -3.29 21.49 32.02
C THR A 638 -1.86 21.47 32.54
N ARG A 639 -1.68 20.98 33.78
CA ARG A 639 -0.36 20.74 34.40
C ARG A 639 0.56 21.97 34.29
N TRP A 640 0.04 23.12 34.71
CA TRP A 640 0.70 24.43 34.62
C TRP A 640 2.15 24.44 35.15
N GLU A 641 2.37 23.80 36.30
CA GLU A 641 3.68 23.71 36.95
C GLU A 641 4.73 23.05 36.05
N GLU A 642 4.33 22.07 35.23
CA GLU A 642 5.23 21.41 34.28
C GLU A 642 5.64 22.34 33.14
N TRP A 643 4.74 23.22 32.67
CA TRP A 643 5.07 24.20 31.63
C TRP A 643 6.02 25.28 32.13
N ALA A 644 5.78 25.80 33.34
CA ALA A 644 6.67 26.75 33.99
C ALA A 644 8.07 26.15 34.21
N GLY A 645 8.12 24.92 34.73
CA GLY A 645 9.37 24.17 34.91
C GLY A 645 10.11 23.95 33.59
N ARG A 646 9.39 23.58 32.52
CA ARG A 646 9.98 23.32 31.20
C ARG A 646 10.60 24.57 30.57
N LEU A 647 9.89 25.70 30.59
CA LEU A 647 10.43 26.95 30.06
C LEU A 647 11.72 27.37 30.77
N ASN A 648 11.78 27.18 32.08
CA ASN A 648 12.96 27.47 32.88
C ASN A 648 14.15 26.53 32.59
N MET A 649 13.89 25.26 32.27
CA MET A 649 14.93 24.30 31.87
C MET A 649 15.52 24.58 30.49
N GLU A 650 14.73 25.17 29.58
CA GLU A 650 15.10 25.40 28.18
C GLU A 650 15.77 26.77 27.93
N SER A 651 16.23 27.46 28.98
CA SER A 651 16.88 28.78 28.83
C SER A 651 18.12 28.75 27.92
N SER A 652 18.81 27.60 27.81
CA SER A 652 19.96 27.40 26.91
C SER A 652 19.57 27.46 25.43
N ASP A 653 18.35 27.08 25.11
CA ASP A 653 17.88 26.89 23.73
C ASP A 653 17.52 28.24 23.09
N LEU A 654 17.38 29.31 23.89
CA LEU A 654 17.16 30.67 23.42
C LEU A 654 18.26 31.14 22.44
N SER A 655 19.48 30.62 22.59
CA SER A 655 20.60 30.92 21.68
C SER A 655 20.33 30.48 20.22
N MET A 656 19.47 29.47 20.01
CA MET A 656 19.05 28.99 18.69
C MET A 656 17.93 29.86 18.07
N LEU A 657 17.29 30.72 18.86
CA LEU A 657 16.13 31.51 18.47
C LEU A 657 16.45 32.99 18.24
N GLN A 658 17.71 33.31 17.93
CA GLN A 658 18.16 34.69 17.71
C GLN A 658 17.31 35.37 16.63
N GLY A 659 16.68 36.49 17.00
CA GLY A 659 15.81 37.27 16.12
C GLY A 659 14.34 36.82 16.11
N VAL A 660 13.99 35.70 16.74
CA VAL A 660 12.60 35.22 16.90
C VAL A 660 12.06 35.54 18.29
N VAL A 661 12.82 35.20 19.34
CA VAL A 661 12.48 35.46 20.74
C VAL A 661 13.61 36.27 21.39
N SER A 662 13.27 37.37 22.06
CA SER A 662 14.26 38.17 22.80
C SER A 662 14.49 37.63 24.21
N GLN A 663 15.68 37.88 24.78
CA GLN A 663 15.98 37.53 26.18
C GLN A 663 15.03 38.22 27.16
N GLU A 664 14.59 39.44 26.83
CA GLU A 664 13.63 40.21 27.62
C GLU A 664 12.26 39.51 27.64
N ASP A 665 11.75 39.11 26.48
CA ASP A 665 10.48 38.41 26.37
C ASP A 665 10.50 37.05 27.05
N PHE A 666 11.60 36.30 26.90
CA PHE A 666 11.79 35.03 27.61
C PHE A 666 11.71 35.24 29.14
N ASN A 667 12.46 36.21 29.67
CA ASN A 667 12.48 36.50 31.10
C ASN A 667 11.11 36.96 31.61
N PHE A 668 10.36 37.71 30.79
CA PHE A 668 8.99 38.12 31.11
C PHE A 668 8.06 36.91 31.22
N PHE A 669 8.03 36.04 30.20
CA PHE A 669 7.14 34.87 30.18
C PHE A 669 7.51 33.86 31.26
N ALA A 670 8.80 33.64 31.55
CA ALA A 670 9.23 32.79 32.66
C ALA A 670 8.70 33.28 34.01
N ARG A 671 8.87 34.58 34.31
CA ARG A 671 8.31 35.18 35.53
C ARG A 671 6.79 35.10 35.58
N PHE A 672 6.12 35.31 34.44
CA PHE A 672 4.67 35.19 34.36
C PHE A 672 4.21 33.78 34.72
N LEU A 673 4.76 32.74 34.07
CA LEU A 673 4.39 31.35 34.33
C LEU A 673 4.64 30.94 35.78
N ASP A 674 5.76 31.36 36.37
CA ASP A 674 6.08 31.11 37.78
C ASP A 674 5.18 31.85 38.78
N SER A 675 4.63 33.01 38.39
CA SER A 675 3.81 33.85 39.27
C SER A 675 2.36 33.38 39.45
N VAL A 676 1.84 32.56 38.52
CA VAL A 676 0.45 32.10 38.53
C VAL A 676 0.32 30.84 39.40
N PRO A 677 -0.46 30.87 40.51
CA PRO A 677 -0.67 29.68 41.34
C PRO A 677 -1.42 28.59 40.58
N ALA A 678 -0.93 27.35 40.63
CA ALA A 678 -1.55 26.21 39.93
C ALA A 678 -3.02 25.97 40.32
N GLU A 679 -3.40 26.35 41.54
CA GLU A 679 -4.78 26.27 42.03
C GLU A 679 -5.74 27.17 41.25
N LEU A 680 -5.26 28.34 40.82
CA LEU A 680 -6.05 29.32 40.08
C LEU A 680 -6.35 28.85 38.65
N VAL A 681 -5.40 28.13 38.04
CA VAL A 681 -5.57 27.49 36.72
C VAL A 681 -6.53 26.29 36.82
N ARG A 682 -6.47 25.52 37.92
CA ARG A 682 -7.40 24.38 38.14
C ARG A 682 -8.85 24.82 38.36
N GLN A 683 -9.08 25.94 39.04
CA GLN A 683 -10.44 26.47 39.29
C GLN A 683 -11.12 26.99 38.02
N HIS A 684 -10.36 27.54 37.05
CA HIS A 684 -10.91 27.95 35.75
C HIS A 684 -11.34 26.78 34.85
N ARG A 685 -11.09 25.53 35.24
CA ARG A 685 -11.47 24.31 34.50
C ARG A 685 -12.88 23.81 34.81
N GLN A 686 -13.51 24.29 35.88
CA GLN A 686 -14.83 23.81 36.36
C GLN A 686 -16.02 24.69 35.91
N ASN A 687 -15.76 25.79 35.20
CA ASN A 687 -16.75 26.61 34.50
C ASN A 687 -16.50 26.51 33.00
#